data_AF-A0A9Q0R074-F1
#
_entry.id   AF-A0A9Q0R074-F1
#
_cell.length_a   1.000
_cell.length_b   1.000
_cell.length_c   1.000
_cell.angle_alpha   90.00
_cell.angle_beta   90.00
_cell.angle_gamma   90.00
#
_symmetry.space_group_name_H-M   'P 1'
#
loop_
_entity.id
_entity.type
_entity.pdbx_description
1 polymer ?
#
loop_
_entity_poly.entity_id
_entity_poly.type
_entity_poly.pdbx_seq_one_letter_code
_entity_poly.pdbx_strand_id
1 'polypeptide(L)'
;MEELCLLELIDDIQRLGLGYHFEEEIKKALDTIVSTKDTPTMTNENLHATALRFRLLRQHGYEVYQAEAGKFKASYFKDEKGVLSLYKASHLVVEGESTLEEAKHFTRTVLKEINGNMESNLAKQMNHALELPLHWRMPRLEARWYIDIYENKENSVPALCELAKLDFNMVQAVHQENVVDLSRWWKNLGLGDQLSFVRESLIQCFLWTLGLNPEPQFSNYRLELTKISMLITMIDDAYDIYGSLEELKLFTDAVERWDIKVIEQLPDYMKMCFFALFNTINEMAYCHLKGHGLNSLPFLKKAGEAYMIRTKKLEDEVKHRLDDGALGQLDLLELIDDIERLGLGYHFEEEIRKALDTVVSMEDMETMTNENLHATALRFRLLRQHGYEVNQGMFNHLKDEAGNFKASYFKDEKGILSLYEASHLAVEGENILEVAKHFTRIALRVISCNMESNLAKQVIHALELPLHWRMPRLEARWYIDVYEKKENSILALTELAKLDFNMVQAIHQENAADLSRWWKNLGLGDQLSFARDSQIQCFLWTLGLNPEPQFNNFRVELTKVNMLITTIDDVYDVYGSLEELELFTDAVKRWDIKAMEQLPDYMKMCFLALFNTVNEMAYFHLKEHGFDSLPFLKKVWIDLCKSYLIEAKWYYKGHKTTLEEYLNNAVISIGCNVILVHSFFSLQQTVPEEGFDCISQFLSLLHWSSIIVRLTDDIGTSAAELERGDVLKSIQSYMHQTGASEEVAHEHISHLIDEAWKQINKNTFTNDSLLPQPFIKTCVNLARMSQCMYQHGDGHAVIDLESTNRAKSLLFEPIQVLMNA
;
A
#
# COMPACT_ATOMS: atom_id res chain seq x y z
N MET A 1 -29.56 27.16 -44.56
CA MET A 1 -28.39 26.92 -45.43
C MET A 1 -27.14 26.79 -44.57
N GLU A 2 -26.87 27.77 -43.71
CA GLU A 2 -25.76 27.77 -42.74
C GLU A 2 -25.61 26.47 -41.93
N GLU A 3 -26.69 25.93 -41.34
CA GLU A 3 -26.67 24.64 -40.60
C GLU A 3 -26.17 23.46 -41.45
N LEU A 4 -26.59 23.34 -42.71
CA LEU A 4 -26.13 22.26 -43.59
C LEU A 4 -24.66 22.46 -43.98
N CYS A 5 -24.24 23.70 -44.28
CA CYS A 5 -22.83 23.99 -44.56
C CYS A 5 -21.94 23.68 -43.35
N LEU A 6 -22.42 23.93 -42.14
CA LEU A 6 -21.71 23.61 -40.89
C LEU A 6 -21.62 22.09 -40.65
N LEU A 7 -22.71 21.35 -40.85
CA LEU A 7 -22.72 19.88 -40.78
C LEU A 7 -21.82 19.23 -41.85
N GLU A 8 -21.83 19.73 -43.08
CA GLU A 8 -20.94 19.28 -44.15
C GLU A 8 -19.47 19.58 -43.84
N LEU A 9 -19.17 20.76 -43.26
CA LEU A 9 -17.81 21.12 -42.84
C LEU A 9 -17.31 20.22 -41.69
N ILE A 10 -18.15 19.90 -40.71
CA ILE A 10 -17.79 18.95 -39.64
C ILE A 10 -17.49 17.56 -40.22
N ASP A 11 -18.32 17.06 -41.14
CA ASP A 11 -18.06 15.77 -41.81
C ASP A 11 -16.77 15.80 -42.63
N ASP A 12 -16.51 16.88 -43.36
CA ASP A 12 -15.28 17.05 -44.12
C ASP A 12 -14.06 17.03 -43.18
N ILE A 13 -14.06 17.81 -42.09
CA ILE A 13 -12.96 17.86 -41.10
C ILE A 13 -12.71 16.49 -40.50
N GLN A 14 -13.75 15.78 -40.07
CA GLN A 14 -13.61 14.44 -39.50
C GLN A 14 -13.08 13.42 -40.50
N ARG A 15 -13.64 13.40 -41.71
CA ARG A 15 -13.24 12.43 -42.75
C ARG A 15 -11.88 12.73 -43.37
N LEU A 16 -11.39 13.96 -43.27
CA LEU A 16 -10.01 14.33 -43.58
C LEU A 16 -9.01 13.92 -42.47
N GLY A 17 -9.48 13.37 -41.34
CA GLY A 17 -8.64 12.99 -40.21
C GLY A 17 -8.17 14.17 -39.36
N LEU A 18 -8.80 15.34 -39.50
CA LEU A 18 -8.45 16.58 -38.79
C LEU A 18 -9.29 16.83 -37.53
N GLY A 19 -10.27 15.97 -37.22
CA GLY A 19 -11.23 16.18 -36.12
C GLY A 19 -10.58 16.52 -34.78
N TYR A 20 -9.44 15.90 -34.46
CA TYR A 20 -8.72 16.09 -33.20
C TYR A 20 -8.08 17.49 -33.02
N HIS A 21 -7.96 18.29 -34.09
CA HIS A 21 -7.55 19.70 -34.02
C HIS A 21 -8.70 20.66 -33.74
N PHE A 22 -9.96 20.19 -33.84
CA PHE A 22 -11.16 21.02 -33.84
C PHE A 22 -12.25 20.48 -32.90
N GLU A 23 -11.89 19.70 -31.88
CA GLU A 23 -12.85 19.00 -31.02
C GLU A 23 -13.82 19.97 -30.32
N GLU A 24 -13.30 21.06 -29.78
CA GLU A 24 -14.10 22.10 -29.10
C GLU A 24 -14.93 22.92 -30.09
N GLU A 25 -14.41 23.25 -31.28
CA GLU A 25 -15.16 23.93 -32.34
C GLU A 25 -16.31 23.07 -32.87
N ILE A 26 -16.06 21.77 -33.11
CA ILE A 26 -17.08 20.80 -33.55
C ILE A 26 -18.14 20.65 -32.47
N LYS A 27 -17.75 20.44 -31.21
CA LYS A 27 -18.66 20.33 -30.07
C LYS A 27 -19.54 21.57 -29.93
N LYS A 28 -18.95 22.76 -29.91
CA LYS A 28 -19.68 24.05 -29.84
C LYS A 28 -20.63 24.26 -31.01
N ALA A 29 -20.24 23.83 -32.21
CA ALA A 29 -21.10 23.85 -33.39
C ALA A 29 -22.31 22.90 -33.22
N LEU A 30 -22.10 21.68 -32.72
CA LEU A 30 -23.17 20.72 -32.44
C LEU A 30 -24.08 21.18 -31.30
N ASP A 31 -23.54 21.74 -30.20
CA ASP A 31 -24.31 22.36 -29.12
C ASP A 31 -25.22 23.49 -29.65
N THR A 32 -24.73 24.29 -30.59
CA THR A 32 -25.52 25.34 -31.26
C THR A 32 -26.65 24.74 -32.12
N ILE A 33 -26.39 23.61 -32.79
CA ILE A 33 -27.38 22.87 -33.60
C ILE A 33 -28.43 22.15 -32.74
N VAL A 34 -28.11 21.80 -31.49
CA VAL A 34 -29.07 21.23 -30.53
C VAL A 34 -29.89 22.32 -29.86
N SER A 35 -29.24 23.35 -29.30
CA SER A 35 -29.89 24.41 -28.52
C SER A 35 -30.85 25.33 -29.31
N THR A 36 -30.77 25.34 -30.64
CA THR A 36 -31.60 26.21 -31.49
C THR A 36 -33.00 25.66 -31.81
N LYS A 37 -33.36 24.44 -31.38
CA LYS A 37 -34.64 23.79 -31.71
C LYS A 37 -35.20 22.93 -30.56
N ASP A 38 -36.29 23.36 -29.94
CA ASP A 38 -37.08 22.53 -29.01
C ASP A 38 -37.71 21.32 -29.73
N THR A 39 -37.33 20.10 -29.33
CA THR A 39 -37.97 18.80 -29.63
C THR A 39 -38.00 18.27 -31.09
N PRO A 40 -38.08 16.93 -31.28
CA PRO A 40 -37.53 16.27 -32.48
C PRO A 40 -38.54 16.07 -33.62
N THR A 41 -39.11 17.14 -34.19
CA THR A 41 -39.88 17.05 -35.45
C THR A 41 -39.64 18.22 -36.41
N MET A 42 -38.68 18.06 -37.34
CA MET A 42 -38.48 18.99 -38.46
C MET A 42 -38.87 18.34 -39.79
N THR A 43 -40.02 18.75 -40.32
CA THR A 43 -40.72 18.12 -41.44
C THR A 43 -40.35 18.66 -42.84
N ASN A 44 -39.25 19.42 -42.97
CA ASN A 44 -38.85 20.06 -44.23
C ASN A 44 -37.31 20.14 -44.47
N GLU A 45 -36.49 19.39 -43.72
CA GLU A 45 -35.05 19.32 -43.97
C GLU A 45 -34.72 18.32 -45.10
N ASN A 46 -33.67 18.63 -45.87
CA ASN A 46 -33.11 17.75 -46.89
C ASN A 46 -32.72 16.40 -46.25
N LEU A 47 -32.97 15.26 -46.92
CA LEU A 47 -32.62 13.93 -46.39
C LEU A 47 -31.12 13.83 -46.07
N HIS A 48 -30.27 14.45 -46.89
CA HIS A 48 -28.84 14.60 -46.62
C HIS A 48 -28.57 15.32 -45.29
N ALA A 49 -29.21 16.47 -45.05
CA ALA A 49 -29.05 17.25 -43.82
C ALA A 49 -29.52 16.48 -42.59
N THR A 50 -30.71 15.87 -42.67
CA THR A 50 -31.34 15.12 -41.58
C THR A 50 -30.48 13.92 -41.16
N ALA A 51 -30.03 13.13 -42.13
CA ALA A 51 -29.18 11.97 -41.88
C ALA A 51 -27.78 12.36 -41.39
N LEU A 52 -27.22 13.45 -41.91
CA LEU A 52 -25.91 13.95 -41.48
C LEU A 52 -25.96 14.48 -40.04
N ARG A 53 -27.01 15.25 -39.70
CA ARG A 53 -27.28 15.73 -38.35
C ARG A 53 -27.47 14.59 -37.36
N PHE A 54 -28.32 13.61 -37.70
CA PHE A 54 -28.52 12.41 -36.87
C PHE A 54 -27.20 11.68 -36.61
N ARG A 55 -26.42 11.44 -37.67
CA ARG A 55 -25.15 10.72 -37.55
C ARG A 55 -24.15 11.47 -36.68
N LEU A 56 -23.90 12.76 -36.96
CA LEU A 56 -22.93 13.55 -36.21
C LEU A 56 -23.34 13.71 -34.74
N LEU A 57 -24.61 14.03 -34.46
CA LEU A 57 -25.10 14.12 -33.09
C LEU A 57 -24.93 12.79 -32.34
N ARG A 58 -25.28 11.64 -32.94
CA ARG A 58 -25.09 10.33 -32.29
C ARG A 58 -23.60 9.98 -32.11
N GLN A 59 -22.72 10.28 -33.07
CA GLN A 59 -21.28 10.05 -32.94
C GLN A 59 -20.64 10.87 -31.82
N HIS A 60 -21.18 12.04 -31.52
CA HIS A 60 -20.74 12.91 -30.42
C HIS A 60 -21.53 12.72 -29.10
N GLY A 61 -22.32 11.65 -28.99
CA GLY A 61 -22.99 11.27 -27.74
C GLY A 61 -24.26 12.04 -27.39
N TYR A 62 -24.82 12.83 -28.31
CA TYR A 62 -26.11 13.50 -28.11
C TYR A 62 -27.28 12.51 -28.27
N GLU A 63 -28.29 12.65 -27.41
CA GLU A 63 -29.52 11.84 -27.48
C GLU A 63 -30.34 12.20 -28.72
N VAL A 64 -30.26 11.34 -29.74
CA VAL A 64 -31.10 11.39 -30.93
C VAL A 64 -31.79 10.04 -31.13
N TYR A 65 -33.10 10.07 -31.32
CA TYR A 65 -33.95 8.88 -31.44
C TYR A 65 -34.49 8.72 -32.87
N GLN A 66 -34.80 7.49 -33.25
CA GLN A 66 -35.65 7.23 -34.42
C GLN A 66 -37.03 7.91 -34.26
N ALA A 67 -37.64 8.33 -35.36
CA ALA A 67 -39.03 8.78 -35.39
C ALA A 67 -40.01 7.59 -35.37
N GLU A 68 -41.31 7.85 -35.17
CA GLU A 68 -42.35 6.83 -35.30
C GLU A 68 -42.36 6.17 -36.70
N ALA A 69 -42.74 4.90 -36.74
CA ALA A 69 -42.63 4.06 -37.93
C ALA A 69 -43.41 4.62 -39.14
N GLY A 70 -42.70 4.89 -40.22
CA GLY A 70 -43.25 5.40 -41.48
C GLY A 70 -42.48 4.87 -42.69
N LYS A 71 -43.18 4.69 -43.82
CA LYS A 71 -42.58 4.12 -45.04
C LYS A 71 -41.64 5.11 -45.72
N PHE A 72 -40.46 4.65 -46.13
CA PHE A 72 -39.55 5.42 -46.97
C PHE A 72 -40.22 5.82 -48.29
N LYS A 73 -40.13 7.11 -48.65
CA LYS A 73 -40.81 7.66 -49.82
C LYS A 73 -40.03 7.32 -51.10
N ALA A 74 -40.75 6.93 -52.16
CA ALA A 74 -40.16 6.68 -53.49
C ALA A 74 -39.47 7.93 -54.10
N SER A 75 -39.72 9.14 -53.57
CA SER A 75 -38.99 10.35 -53.94
C SER A 75 -37.51 10.34 -53.53
N TYR A 76 -37.12 9.57 -52.50
CA TYR A 76 -35.75 9.54 -51.99
C TYR A 76 -34.77 8.84 -52.95
N PHE A 77 -35.24 8.01 -53.88
CA PHE A 77 -34.43 7.41 -54.94
C PHE A 77 -33.72 8.44 -55.85
N LYS A 78 -34.15 9.71 -55.82
CA LYS A 78 -33.55 10.81 -56.59
C LYS A 78 -32.54 11.66 -55.79
N ASP A 79 -32.40 11.42 -54.49
CA ASP A 79 -31.43 12.11 -53.63
C ASP A 79 -30.28 11.16 -53.27
N GLU A 80 -29.39 10.98 -54.23
CA GLU A 80 -28.22 10.10 -54.13
C GLU A 80 -27.31 10.44 -52.92
N LYS A 81 -27.13 11.74 -52.63
CA LYS A 81 -26.33 12.23 -51.49
C LYS A 81 -27.05 11.98 -50.15
N GLY A 82 -28.37 12.14 -50.13
CA GLY A 82 -29.24 11.86 -48.99
C GLY A 82 -29.30 10.37 -48.65
N VAL A 83 -29.50 9.50 -49.65
CA VAL A 83 -29.49 8.04 -49.47
C VAL A 83 -28.14 7.55 -48.96
N LEU A 84 -27.02 8.07 -49.50
CA LEU A 84 -25.67 7.72 -49.00
C LEU A 84 -25.45 8.18 -47.55
N SER A 85 -26.01 9.34 -47.17
CA SER A 85 -25.90 9.82 -45.78
C SER A 85 -26.78 9.04 -44.82
N LEU A 86 -27.99 8.67 -45.24
CA LEU A 86 -28.88 7.81 -44.46
C LEU A 86 -28.27 6.42 -44.28
N TYR A 87 -27.63 5.85 -45.31
CA TYR A 87 -26.88 4.59 -45.19
C TYR A 87 -25.75 4.68 -44.17
N LYS A 88 -24.97 5.78 -44.17
CA LYS A 88 -23.91 6.00 -43.16
C LYS A 88 -24.50 6.17 -41.74
N ALA A 89 -25.65 6.84 -41.63
CA ALA A 89 -26.32 7.11 -40.36
C ALA A 89 -26.96 5.85 -39.75
N SER A 90 -27.63 5.03 -40.57
CA SER A 90 -28.34 3.81 -40.16
C SER A 90 -27.42 2.69 -39.67
N HIS A 91 -26.11 2.85 -39.85
CA HIS A 91 -25.11 1.95 -39.28
C HIS A 91 -24.84 2.21 -37.79
N LEU A 92 -25.27 3.35 -37.25
CA LEU A 92 -25.23 3.64 -35.80
C LEU A 92 -26.49 3.15 -35.07
N VAL A 93 -27.17 2.15 -35.61
CA VAL A 93 -28.38 1.54 -35.05
C VAL A 93 -28.07 0.81 -33.74
N VAL A 94 -28.93 0.98 -32.74
CA VAL A 94 -28.87 0.24 -31.47
C VAL A 94 -30.06 -0.71 -31.32
N GLU A 95 -30.03 -1.58 -30.31
CA GLU A 95 -31.10 -2.55 -30.06
C GLU A 95 -32.46 -1.86 -29.86
N GLY A 96 -33.51 -2.38 -30.51
CA GLY A 96 -34.86 -1.80 -30.50
C GLY A 96 -35.15 -0.79 -31.63
N GLU A 97 -34.15 -0.35 -32.40
CA GLU A 97 -34.34 0.66 -33.46
C GLU A 97 -34.69 0.07 -34.84
N SER A 98 -35.87 -0.56 -34.92
CA SER A 98 -36.39 -1.19 -36.14
C SER A 98 -36.44 -0.26 -37.36
N THR A 99 -36.67 1.05 -37.17
CA THR A 99 -36.72 2.02 -38.28
C THR A 99 -35.33 2.25 -38.91
N LEU A 100 -34.26 2.16 -38.12
CA LEU A 100 -32.89 2.28 -38.63
C LEU A 100 -32.40 0.98 -39.26
N GLU A 101 -32.80 -0.20 -38.77
CA GLU A 101 -32.55 -1.45 -39.51
C GLU A 101 -33.30 -1.48 -40.86
N GLU A 102 -34.56 -1.00 -40.91
CA GLU A 102 -35.26 -0.82 -42.18
C GLU A 102 -34.54 0.19 -43.08
N ALA A 103 -34.08 1.33 -42.54
CA ALA A 103 -33.28 2.31 -43.28
C ALA A 103 -31.99 1.71 -43.85
N LYS A 104 -31.28 0.89 -43.07
CA LYS A 104 -30.03 0.22 -43.45
C LYS A 104 -30.25 -0.79 -44.56
N HIS A 105 -31.32 -1.58 -44.49
CA HIS A 105 -31.68 -2.52 -45.56
C HIS A 105 -32.15 -1.80 -46.83
N PHE A 106 -33.04 -0.81 -46.69
CA PHE A 106 -33.55 0.02 -47.80
C PHE A 106 -32.41 0.72 -48.54
N THR A 107 -31.62 1.52 -47.83
CA THR A 107 -30.52 2.29 -48.45
C THR A 107 -29.45 1.40 -49.05
N ARG A 108 -29.13 0.23 -48.45
CA ARG A 108 -28.18 -0.72 -49.07
C ARG A 108 -28.65 -1.24 -50.42
N THR A 109 -29.96 -1.46 -50.58
CA THR A 109 -30.57 -1.89 -51.85
C THR A 109 -30.53 -0.75 -52.87
N VAL A 110 -31.02 0.44 -52.49
CA VAL A 110 -31.05 1.61 -53.38
C VAL A 110 -29.66 2.02 -53.85
N LEU A 111 -28.65 2.03 -52.96
CA LEU A 111 -27.26 2.33 -53.36
C LEU A 111 -26.69 1.32 -54.35
N LYS A 112 -27.03 0.02 -54.23
CA LYS A 112 -26.60 -1.00 -55.21
C LYS A 112 -27.22 -0.79 -56.58
N GLU A 113 -28.47 -0.34 -56.64
CA GLU A 113 -29.18 -0.05 -57.90
C GLU A 113 -28.63 1.20 -58.60
N ILE A 114 -28.37 2.28 -57.86
CA ILE A 114 -27.82 3.55 -58.38
C ILE A 114 -26.38 3.36 -58.90
N ASN A 115 -25.57 2.60 -58.18
CA ASN A 115 -24.13 2.45 -58.41
C ASN A 115 -23.75 1.79 -59.76
N GLY A 116 -24.70 1.13 -60.45
CA GLY A 116 -24.43 0.41 -61.69
C GLY A 116 -24.09 1.27 -62.92
N ASN A 117 -24.25 2.61 -62.86
CA ASN A 117 -24.30 3.47 -64.07
C ASN A 117 -23.52 4.81 -63.98
N MET A 118 -22.57 5.01 -63.05
CA MET A 118 -21.90 6.31 -62.89
C MET A 118 -20.39 6.27 -62.62
N GLU A 119 -19.63 7.02 -63.41
CA GLU A 119 -18.27 7.48 -63.07
C GLU A 119 -18.31 8.89 -62.46
N SER A 120 -18.76 9.00 -61.20
CA SER A 120 -18.80 10.28 -60.48
C SER A 120 -18.07 10.20 -59.13
N ASN A 121 -17.67 11.35 -58.57
CA ASN A 121 -17.08 11.42 -57.24
C ASN A 121 -18.05 10.91 -56.15
N LEU A 122 -19.37 11.01 -56.41
CA LEU A 122 -20.41 10.45 -55.55
C LEU A 122 -20.47 8.90 -55.69
N ALA A 123 -20.40 8.36 -56.90
CA ALA A 123 -20.36 6.91 -57.12
C ALA A 123 -19.12 6.24 -56.47
N LYS A 124 -17.96 6.90 -56.48
CA LYS A 124 -16.78 6.45 -55.70
C LYS A 124 -17.10 6.35 -54.21
N GLN A 125 -17.78 7.35 -53.64
CA GLN A 125 -18.21 7.32 -52.23
C GLN A 125 -19.31 6.30 -51.93
N MET A 126 -20.18 5.97 -52.88
CA MET A 126 -21.17 4.89 -52.75
C MET A 126 -20.50 3.51 -52.73
N ASN A 127 -19.61 3.22 -53.68
CA ASN A 127 -18.81 1.98 -53.70
C ASN A 127 -18.07 1.78 -52.38
N HIS A 128 -17.34 2.81 -51.95
CA HIS A 128 -16.57 2.80 -50.72
C HIS A 128 -17.45 2.54 -49.50
N ALA A 129 -18.62 3.19 -49.39
CA ALA A 129 -19.54 2.91 -48.29
C ALA A 129 -20.13 1.48 -48.33
N LEU A 130 -20.42 0.94 -49.52
CA LEU A 130 -20.98 -0.40 -49.69
C LEU A 130 -19.99 -1.55 -49.46
N GLU A 131 -18.70 -1.32 -49.74
CA GLU A 131 -17.59 -2.23 -49.44
C GLU A 131 -17.40 -2.38 -47.92
N LEU A 132 -17.17 -1.25 -47.24
CA LEU A 132 -17.03 -1.20 -45.79
C LEU A 132 -17.68 0.10 -45.27
N PRO A 133 -18.74 0.02 -44.45
CA PRO A 133 -19.42 1.18 -43.89
C PRO A 133 -18.46 2.11 -43.12
N LEU A 134 -18.70 3.43 -43.20
CA LEU A 134 -17.79 4.46 -42.67
C LEU A 134 -17.33 4.21 -41.22
N HIS A 135 -18.25 3.84 -40.32
CA HIS A 135 -17.95 3.55 -38.90
C HIS A 135 -17.11 2.28 -38.64
N TRP A 136 -16.82 1.46 -39.66
CA TRP A 136 -15.96 0.26 -39.57
C TRP A 136 -14.59 0.47 -40.25
N ARG A 137 -14.32 1.65 -40.80
CA ARG A 137 -13.05 1.97 -41.46
C ARG A 137 -12.04 2.53 -40.47
N MET A 138 -10.77 2.14 -40.61
CA MET A 138 -9.67 2.79 -39.86
C MET A 138 -9.57 4.27 -40.27
N PRO A 139 -9.64 5.23 -39.33
CA PRO A 139 -9.76 6.66 -39.65
C PRO A 139 -8.68 7.20 -40.59
N ARG A 140 -7.44 6.73 -40.49
CA ARG A 140 -6.33 7.18 -41.36
C ARG A 140 -6.39 6.63 -42.78
N LEU A 141 -6.97 5.44 -42.99
CA LEU A 141 -7.21 4.93 -44.34
C LEU A 141 -8.39 5.66 -45.00
N GLU A 142 -9.44 5.97 -44.24
CA GLU A 142 -10.50 6.89 -44.71
C GLU A 142 -9.90 8.26 -45.05
N ALA A 143 -9.10 8.87 -44.17
CA ALA A 143 -8.47 10.17 -44.40
C ALA A 143 -7.57 10.18 -45.64
N ARG A 144 -6.67 9.19 -45.81
CA ARG A 144 -5.80 9.12 -46.99
C ARG A 144 -6.62 9.08 -48.28
N TRP A 145 -7.66 8.24 -48.32
CA TRP A 145 -8.53 8.11 -49.49
C TRP A 145 -9.41 9.35 -49.69
N TYR A 146 -9.91 9.94 -48.60
CA TYR A 146 -10.83 11.07 -48.64
C TYR A 146 -10.15 12.38 -49.01
N ILE A 147 -8.85 12.55 -48.73
CA ILE A 147 -8.06 13.68 -49.25
C ILE A 147 -8.15 13.77 -50.78
N ASP A 148 -8.01 12.65 -51.49
CA ASP A 148 -8.09 12.61 -52.96
C ASP A 148 -9.53 12.88 -53.46
N ILE A 149 -10.55 12.47 -52.69
CA ILE A 149 -11.97 12.74 -52.95
C ILE A 149 -12.32 14.22 -52.70
N TYR A 150 -11.77 14.81 -51.65
CA TYR A 150 -12.01 16.18 -51.20
C TYR A 150 -11.31 17.20 -52.10
N GLU A 151 -10.08 16.95 -52.55
CA GLU A 151 -9.39 17.79 -53.53
C GLU A 151 -10.20 17.95 -54.83
N ASN A 152 -10.99 16.94 -55.19
CA ASN A 152 -11.89 16.93 -56.35
C ASN A 152 -13.36 17.24 -55.99
N LYS A 153 -13.63 17.84 -54.82
CA LYS A 153 -14.98 18.31 -54.40
C LYS A 153 -15.18 19.75 -54.86
N GLU A 154 -16.33 20.04 -55.48
CA GLU A 154 -16.65 21.37 -56.05
C GLU A 154 -16.55 22.52 -55.03
N ASN A 155 -16.91 22.25 -53.78
CA ASN A 155 -16.86 23.20 -52.66
C ASN A 155 -15.73 22.88 -51.67
N SER A 156 -14.58 22.40 -52.15
CA SER A 156 -13.41 22.17 -51.30
C SER A 156 -12.82 23.50 -50.82
N VAL A 157 -12.38 23.52 -49.56
CA VAL A 157 -11.63 24.66 -48.99
C VAL A 157 -10.14 24.36 -49.21
N PRO A 158 -9.41 25.13 -50.04
CA PRO A 158 -8.02 24.80 -50.38
C PRO A 158 -7.11 24.70 -49.16
N ALA A 159 -7.26 25.61 -48.19
CA ALA A 159 -6.52 25.59 -46.93
C ALA A 159 -6.82 24.35 -46.07
N LEU A 160 -8.04 23.82 -46.10
CA LEU A 160 -8.38 22.59 -45.36
C LEU A 160 -7.80 21.35 -46.05
N CYS A 161 -7.79 21.34 -47.39
CA CYS A 161 -7.15 20.28 -48.17
C CYS A 161 -5.62 20.28 -47.97
N GLU A 162 -4.99 21.46 -47.94
CA GLU A 162 -3.56 21.61 -47.67
C GLU A 162 -3.22 21.19 -46.23
N LEU A 163 -3.99 21.65 -45.24
CA LEU A 163 -3.85 21.23 -43.85
C LEU A 163 -3.97 19.70 -43.69
N ALA A 164 -4.96 19.07 -44.35
CA ALA A 164 -5.15 17.62 -44.32
C ALA A 164 -3.94 16.88 -44.91
N LYS A 165 -3.34 17.38 -45.99
CA LYS A 165 -2.12 16.79 -46.59
C LYS A 165 -0.88 16.97 -45.69
N LEU A 166 -0.73 18.13 -45.07
CA LEU A 166 0.38 18.43 -44.16
C LEU A 166 0.28 17.60 -42.87
N ASP A 167 -0.89 17.56 -42.24
CA ASP A 167 -1.20 16.66 -41.11
C ASP A 167 -0.93 15.21 -41.49
N PHE A 168 -1.42 14.78 -42.67
CA PHE A 168 -1.28 13.40 -43.09
C PHE A 168 0.19 12.96 -43.10
N ASN A 169 1.05 13.79 -43.71
CA ASN A 169 2.49 13.54 -43.82
C ASN A 169 3.21 13.67 -42.47
N MET A 170 2.86 14.66 -41.64
CA MET A 170 3.46 14.87 -40.31
C MET A 170 3.20 13.67 -39.40
N VAL A 171 1.94 13.25 -39.30
CA VAL A 171 1.54 12.10 -38.48
C VAL A 171 2.09 10.79 -39.07
N GLN A 172 2.20 10.67 -40.40
CA GLN A 172 2.89 9.55 -41.04
C GLN A 172 4.38 9.49 -40.66
N ALA A 173 5.07 10.62 -40.52
CA ALA A 173 6.46 10.65 -40.06
C ALA A 173 6.59 10.15 -38.61
N VAL A 174 5.68 10.54 -37.71
CA VAL A 174 5.59 10.00 -36.34
C VAL A 174 5.37 8.48 -36.37
N HIS A 175 4.54 7.97 -37.28
CA HIS A 175 4.33 6.52 -37.42
C HIS A 175 5.59 5.79 -37.92
N GLN A 176 6.36 6.39 -38.83
CA GLN A 176 7.63 5.83 -39.29
C GLN A 176 8.66 5.76 -38.16
N GLU A 177 8.75 6.81 -37.34
CA GLU A 177 9.57 6.83 -36.13
C GLU A 177 9.14 5.74 -35.13
N ASN A 178 7.83 5.62 -34.87
CA ASN A 178 7.29 4.57 -34.00
C ASN A 178 7.69 3.16 -34.47
N VAL A 179 7.60 2.89 -35.78
CA VAL A 179 8.02 1.60 -36.37
C VAL A 179 9.51 1.35 -36.19
N VAL A 180 10.36 2.36 -36.37
CA VAL A 180 11.82 2.24 -36.18
C VAL A 180 12.17 1.88 -34.73
N ASP A 181 11.52 2.51 -33.76
CA ASP A 181 11.76 2.23 -32.34
C ASP A 181 11.26 0.85 -31.91
N LEU A 182 10.08 0.44 -32.39
CA LEU A 182 9.55 -0.91 -32.20
C LEU A 182 10.46 -1.97 -32.83
N SER A 183 11.02 -1.69 -34.01
CA SER A 183 11.94 -2.59 -34.71
C SER A 183 13.25 -2.76 -33.95
N ARG A 184 13.72 -1.70 -33.29
CA ARG A 184 14.89 -1.74 -32.40
C ARG A 184 14.59 -2.53 -31.12
N TRP A 185 13.43 -2.30 -30.49
CA TRP A 185 12.99 -3.06 -29.31
C TRP A 185 12.89 -4.56 -29.60
N TRP A 186 12.18 -4.95 -30.66
CA TRP A 186 11.99 -6.36 -31.01
C TRP A 186 13.31 -7.08 -31.29
N LYS A 187 14.20 -6.44 -32.06
CA LYS A 187 15.55 -6.97 -32.34
C LYS A 187 16.39 -7.14 -31.06
N ASN A 188 16.28 -6.21 -30.11
CA ASN A 188 17.04 -6.26 -28.86
C ASN A 188 16.62 -7.41 -27.92
N LEU A 189 15.39 -7.93 -28.05
CA LEU A 189 14.97 -9.13 -27.32
C LEU A 189 15.64 -10.41 -27.86
N GLY A 190 16.16 -10.39 -29.10
CA GLY A 190 16.91 -11.52 -29.70
C GLY A 190 16.08 -12.76 -30.04
N LEU A 191 14.76 -12.70 -29.86
CA LEU A 191 13.86 -13.86 -29.92
C LEU A 191 13.65 -14.38 -31.35
N GLY A 192 13.52 -13.49 -32.34
CA GLY A 192 13.24 -13.88 -33.72
C GLY A 192 14.33 -14.75 -34.37
N ASP A 193 15.58 -14.62 -33.95
CA ASP A 193 16.70 -15.44 -34.42
C ASP A 193 16.83 -16.79 -33.68
N GLN A 194 16.19 -16.92 -32.50
CA GLN A 194 16.38 -18.05 -31.58
C GLN A 194 15.12 -18.92 -31.41
N LEU A 195 13.93 -18.34 -31.59
CA LEU A 195 12.63 -19.00 -31.48
C LEU A 195 12.01 -19.14 -32.89
N SER A 196 12.44 -20.17 -33.62
CA SER A 196 12.07 -20.38 -35.04
C SER A 196 10.58 -20.63 -35.31
N PHE A 197 9.76 -20.78 -34.26
CA PHE A 197 8.30 -20.91 -34.33
C PHE A 197 7.56 -19.56 -34.25
N VAL A 198 8.23 -18.48 -33.82
CA VAL A 198 7.59 -17.16 -33.63
C VAL A 198 7.52 -16.43 -34.97
N ARG A 199 6.32 -16.01 -35.36
CA ARG A 199 6.08 -15.29 -36.63
C ARG A 199 6.57 -13.83 -36.55
N GLU A 200 7.20 -13.33 -37.61
CA GLU A 200 7.60 -11.92 -37.70
C GLU A 200 6.38 -11.02 -38.02
N SER A 201 5.65 -10.59 -36.98
CA SER A 201 4.38 -9.82 -37.12
C SER A 201 4.42 -8.39 -36.60
N LEU A 202 5.62 -7.80 -36.44
CA LEU A 202 5.78 -6.46 -35.82
C LEU A 202 5.01 -5.36 -36.53
N ILE A 203 5.10 -5.30 -37.86
CA ILE A 203 4.39 -4.31 -38.68
C ILE A 203 2.87 -4.53 -38.64
N GLN A 204 2.42 -5.79 -38.53
CA GLN A 204 1.00 -6.14 -38.42
C GLN A 204 0.43 -5.73 -37.05
N CYS A 205 1.16 -6.01 -35.97
CA CYS A 205 0.80 -5.56 -34.63
C CYS A 205 0.76 -4.04 -34.54
N PHE A 206 1.72 -3.33 -35.14
CA PHE A 206 1.70 -1.86 -35.20
C PHE A 206 0.50 -1.33 -36.00
N LEU A 207 0.15 -1.98 -37.12
CA LEU A 207 -1.00 -1.59 -37.92
C LEU A 207 -2.33 -1.73 -37.14
N TRP A 208 -2.45 -2.74 -36.27
CA TRP A 208 -3.61 -2.89 -35.38
C TRP A 208 -3.70 -1.75 -34.35
N THR A 209 -2.60 -1.33 -33.73
CA THR A 209 -2.62 -0.23 -32.74
C THR A 209 -2.86 1.14 -33.37
N LEU A 210 -2.33 1.36 -34.58
CA LEU A 210 -2.62 2.51 -35.42
C LEU A 210 -4.11 2.60 -35.77
N GLY A 211 -4.79 1.47 -35.94
CA GLY A 211 -6.23 1.42 -36.16
C GLY A 211 -7.09 1.88 -34.98
N LEU A 212 -6.54 1.86 -33.75
CA LEU A 212 -7.23 2.25 -32.52
C LEU A 212 -7.06 3.74 -32.21
N ASN A 213 -5.81 4.23 -32.15
CA ASN A 213 -5.48 5.61 -31.77
C ASN A 213 -4.40 6.18 -32.72
N PRO A 214 -4.78 6.64 -33.92
CA PRO A 214 -3.83 7.14 -34.92
C PRO A 214 -3.30 8.56 -34.70
N GLU A 215 -3.91 9.35 -33.81
CA GLU A 215 -3.56 10.76 -33.61
C GLU A 215 -2.16 10.89 -32.97
N PRO A 216 -1.36 11.90 -33.34
CA PRO A 216 0.07 11.95 -32.98
C PRO A 216 0.32 11.88 -31.47
N GLN A 217 -0.54 12.49 -30.65
CA GLN A 217 -0.46 12.48 -29.18
C GLN A 217 -0.47 11.08 -28.55
N PHE A 218 -1.07 10.09 -29.21
CA PHE A 218 -1.12 8.70 -28.72
C PHE A 218 0.11 7.85 -29.11
N SER A 219 1.22 8.49 -29.49
CA SER A 219 2.49 7.84 -29.87
C SER A 219 2.96 6.81 -28.83
N ASN A 220 3.04 7.19 -27.55
CA ASN A 220 3.50 6.29 -26.49
C ASN A 220 2.56 5.09 -26.32
N TYR A 221 1.25 5.35 -26.28
CA TYR A 221 0.22 4.31 -26.21
C TYR A 221 0.29 3.31 -27.36
N ARG A 222 0.53 3.77 -28.61
CA ARG A 222 0.72 2.88 -29.77
C ARG A 222 1.97 2.01 -29.62
N LEU A 223 3.09 2.57 -29.18
CA LEU A 223 4.32 1.82 -28.94
C LEU A 223 4.09 0.71 -27.91
N GLU A 224 3.51 1.08 -26.77
CA GLU A 224 3.19 0.20 -25.65
C GLU A 224 2.22 -0.92 -26.03
N LEU A 225 1.09 -0.58 -26.66
CA LEU A 225 0.12 -1.59 -27.09
C LEU A 225 0.70 -2.51 -28.18
N THR A 226 1.62 -2.03 -29.01
CA THR A 226 2.27 -2.88 -30.03
C THR A 226 3.23 -3.88 -29.40
N LYS A 227 3.95 -3.47 -28.34
CA LYS A 227 4.79 -4.38 -27.54
C LYS A 227 3.94 -5.50 -26.92
N ILE A 228 2.78 -5.18 -26.32
CA ILE A 228 1.82 -6.17 -25.82
C ILE A 228 1.35 -7.11 -26.93
N SER A 229 0.87 -6.57 -28.06
CA SER A 229 0.35 -7.40 -29.17
C SER A 229 1.41 -8.37 -29.72
N MET A 230 2.68 -7.96 -29.77
CA MET A 230 3.78 -8.85 -30.16
C MET A 230 4.05 -9.97 -29.16
N LEU A 231 4.00 -9.67 -27.86
CA LEU A 231 4.19 -10.68 -26.81
C LEU A 231 3.02 -11.66 -26.76
N ILE A 232 1.78 -11.18 -26.93
CA ILE A 232 0.59 -12.03 -27.09
C ILE A 232 0.78 -12.94 -28.30
N THR A 233 1.14 -12.40 -29.47
CA THR A 233 1.34 -13.20 -30.70
C THR A 233 2.44 -14.25 -30.57
N MET A 234 3.52 -13.93 -29.85
CA MET A 234 4.61 -14.87 -29.54
C MET A 234 4.16 -16.01 -28.61
N ILE A 235 3.30 -15.70 -27.63
CA ILE A 235 2.74 -16.71 -26.70
C ILE A 235 1.68 -17.54 -27.41
N ASP A 236 0.83 -16.93 -28.23
CA ASP A 236 -0.12 -17.58 -29.16
C ASP A 236 0.61 -18.63 -30.02
N ASP A 237 1.71 -18.25 -30.68
CA ASP A 237 2.57 -19.18 -31.44
C ASP A 237 3.16 -20.31 -30.56
N ALA A 238 3.58 -19.99 -29.34
CA ALA A 238 4.11 -20.99 -28.41
C ALA A 238 3.02 -22.00 -27.98
N TYR A 239 1.78 -21.57 -27.81
CA TYR A 239 0.65 -22.42 -27.37
C TYR A 239 0.04 -23.23 -28.51
N ASP A 240 -0.11 -22.64 -29.71
CA ASP A 240 -0.78 -23.29 -30.83
C ASP A 240 0.16 -24.16 -31.68
N ILE A 241 1.45 -23.83 -31.76
CA ILE A 241 2.36 -24.41 -32.77
C ILE A 241 3.47 -25.27 -32.16
N TYR A 242 4.03 -24.89 -31.00
CA TYR A 242 5.31 -25.43 -30.54
C TYR A 242 5.28 -26.19 -29.20
N GLY A 243 4.59 -25.68 -28.19
CA GLY A 243 4.67 -26.20 -26.82
C GLY A 243 3.86 -27.46 -26.59
N SER A 244 4.40 -28.38 -25.77
CA SER A 244 3.63 -29.53 -25.30
C SER A 244 2.69 -29.14 -24.16
N LEU A 245 1.57 -29.85 -24.00
CA LEU A 245 0.55 -29.55 -22.98
C LEU A 245 1.10 -29.53 -21.53
N GLU A 246 2.20 -30.23 -21.26
CA GLU A 246 2.86 -30.24 -19.94
C GLU A 246 3.71 -28.99 -19.74
N GLU A 247 4.53 -28.63 -20.73
CA GLU A 247 5.32 -27.39 -20.74
C GLU A 247 4.41 -26.15 -20.71
N LEU A 248 3.31 -26.15 -21.47
CA LEU A 248 2.33 -25.07 -21.51
C LEU A 248 1.63 -24.87 -20.16
N LYS A 249 1.36 -25.94 -19.41
CA LYS A 249 0.86 -25.83 -18.04
C LYS A 249 1.88 -25.19 -17.10
N LEU A 250 3.16 -25.54 -17.24
CA LEU A 250 4.24 -24.92 -16.46
C LEU A 250 4.43 -23.45 -16.83
N PHE A 251 4.31 -23.08 -18.11
CA PHE A 251 4.37 -21.68 -18.53
C PHE A 251 3.15 -20.88 -18.08
N THR A 252 1.94 -21.45 -18.17
CA THR A 252 0.74 -20.83 -17.58
C THR A 252 0.95 -20.61 -16.09
N ASP A 253 1.37 -21.63 -15.33
CA ASP A 253 1.64 -21.54 -13.89
C ASP A 253 2.74 -20.51 -13.56
N ALA A 254 3.79 -20.40 -14.37
CA ALA A 254 4.82 -19.36 -14.22
C ALA A 254 4.25 -17.96 -14.46
N VAL A 255 3.43 -17.76 -15.51
CA VAL A 255 2.77 -16.48 -15.83
C VAL A 255 1.72 -16.11 -14.79
N GLU A 256 0.94 -17.07 -14.29
CA GLU A 256 -0.02 -16.89 -13.20
C GLU A 256 0.66 -16.49 -11.88
N ARG A 257 1.86 -17.01 -11.62
CA ARG A 257 2.66 -16.66 -10.42
C ARG A 257 3.47 -15.38 -10.55
N TRP A 258 3.85 -15.01 -11.77
CA TRP A 258 4.66 -13.82 -12.07
C TRP A 258 5.98 -13.72 -11.29
N ASP A 259 6.52 -14.85 -10.80
CA ASP A 259 7.76 -14.92 -10.02
C ASP A 259 8.91 -15.44 -10.89
N ILE A 260 10.01 -14.71 -10.92
CA ILE A 260 11.24 -15.10 -11.61
C ILE A 260 11.88 -16.38 -11.05
N LYS A 261 11.50 -16.83 -9.85
CA LYS A 261 12.03 -18.06 -9.22
C LYS A 261 11.41 -19.35 -9.76
N VAL A 262 10.17 -19.33 -10.28
CA VAL A 262 9.51 -20.56 -10.79
C VAL A 262 9.95 -20.94 -12.21
N ILE A 263 10.66 -20.05 -12.91
CA ILE A 263 11.09 -20.28 -14.30
C ILE A 263 12.12 -21.41 -14.45
N GLU A 264 12.80 -21.82 -13.38
CA GLU A 264 13.81 -22.90 -13.45
C GLU A 264 13.20 -24.21 -13.97
N GLN A 265 11.89 -24.39 -13.76
CA GLN A 265 11.12 -25.58 -14.14
C GLN A 265 10.62 -25.54 -15.60
N LEU A 266 10.75 -24.40 -16.30
CA LEU A 266 10.37 -24.25 -17.70
C LEU A 266 11.43 -24.87 -18.64
N PRO A 267 11.06 -25.25 -19.88
CA PRO A 267 12.04 -25.45 -20.94
C PRO A 267 12.64 -24.10 -21.38
N ASP A 268 13.85 -24.10 -21.93
CA ASP A 268 14.62 -22.85 -22.13
C ASP A 268 13.94 -21.85 -23.07
N TYR A 269 13.24 -22.32 -24.11
CA TYR A 269 12.48 -21.44 -25.01
C TYR A 269 11.31 -20.73 -24.29
N MET A 270 10.69 -21.38 -23.31
CA MET A 270 9.66 -20.78 -22.45
C MET A 270 10.24 -19.84 -21.41
N LYS A 271 11.45 -20.10 -20.87
CA LYS A 271 12.16 -19.09 -20.05
C LYS A 271 12.34 -17.80 -20.84
N MET A 272 12.73 -17.90 -22.11
CA MET A 272 12.90 -16.74 -22.99
C MET A 272 11.58 -16.00 -23.24
N CYS A 273 10.49 -16.71 -23.56
CA CYS A 273 9.16 -16.11 -23.67
C CYS A 273 8.72 -15.42 -22.38
N PHE A 274 8.96 -16.05 -21.22
CA PHE A 274 8.59 -15.51 -19.91
C PHE A 274 9.40 -14.26 -19.58
N PHE A 275 10.72 -14.29 -19.80
CA PHE A 275 11.58 -13.12 -19.60
C PHE A 275 11.20 -11.94 -20.49
N ALA A 276 10.83 -12.19 -21.74
CA ALA A 276 10.40 -11.15 -22.66
C ALA A 276 9.07 -10.51 -22.22
N LEU A 277 8.12 -11.34 -21.80
CA LEU A 277 6.83 -10.93 -21.23
C LEU A 277 7.03 -10.13 -19.93
N PHE A 278 7.72 -10.72 -18.96
CA PHE A 278 7.99 -10.15 -17.64
C PHE A 278 8.71 -8.80 -17.74
N ASN A 279 9.84 -8.74 -18.45
CA ASN A 279 10.64 -7.52 -18.51
C ASN A 279 9.91 -6.40 -19.28
N THR A 280 9.07 -6.71 -20.27
CA THR A 280 8.35 -5.68 -21.06
C THR A 280 7.06 -5.20 -20.40
N ILE A 281 6.26 -6.11 -19.81
CA ILE A 281 5.07 -5.74 -19.03
C ILE A 281 5.47 -4.92 -17.81
N ASN A 282 6.63 -5.23 -17.23
CA ASN A 282 7.30 -4.27 -16.39
C ASN A 282 7.62 -3.02 -17.26
N GLU A 283 8.55 -3.01 -18.23
CA GLU A 283 9.08 -1.80 -18.96
C GLU A 283 8.06 -0.68 -19.26
N MET A 284 6.93 -1.03 -19.85
CA MET A 284 5.87 -0.10 -20.26
C MET A 284 5.21 0.58 -19.06
N ALA A 285 4.87 -0.26 -18.12
CA ALA A 285 4.48 0.15 -16.82
C ALA A 285 5.70 0.70 -16.05
N TYR A 286 6.64 1.52 -16.54
CA TYR A 286 7.25 2.60 -15.70
C TYR A 286 6.84 3.98 -16.19
N CYS A 287 6.89 4.12 -17.50
CA CYS A 287 6.63 5.35 -18.20
C CYS A 287 5.31 5.99 -17.74
N HIS A 288 4.34 5.16 -17.34
CA HIS A 288 3.07 5.56 -16.76
C HIS A 288 3.12 6.32 -15.40
N LEU A 289 3.88 5.96 -14.34
CA LEU A 289 3.72 6.67 -13.02
C LEU A 289 4.34 8.04 -13.15
N LYS A 290 5.51 8.08 -13.79
CA LYS A 290 6.29 9.29 -13.96
C LYS A 290 5.65 10.30 -14.92
N GLY A 291 4.85 9.83 -15.88
CA GLY A 291 4.14 10.69 -16.83
C GLY A 291 2.76 11.16 -16.35
N HIS A 292 1.96 10.25 -15.79
CA HIS A 292 0.52 10.47 -15.54
C HIS A 292 0.00 9.92 -14.20
N GLY A 293 0.85 9.40 -13.32
CA GLY A 293 0.43 8.86 -12.02
C GLY A 293 -0.28 7.50 -12.08
N LEU A 294 0.00 6.67 -13.09
CA LEU A 294 -0.55 5.31 -13.27
C LEU A 294 0.57 4.25 -13.36
N ASN A 295 0.37 3.00 -12.95
CA ASN A 295 1.47 2.07 -12.54
C ASN A 295 2.40 1.50 -13.65
N SER A 296 3.69 1.13 -13.44
CA SER A 296 4.76 1.69 -12.56
C SER A 296 6.10 0.85 -12.28
N LEU A 297 6.13 -0.50 -12.41
CA LEU A 297 7.17 -1.50 -12.01
C LEU A 297 8.70 -1.49 -12.41
N PRO A 298 9.17 -1.24 -13.65
CA PRO A 298 10.48 -1.69 -14.20
C PRO A 298 11.65 -0.72 -14.06
N PHE A 299 11.38 0.57 -14.10
CA PHE A 299 12.42 1.62 -14.11
C PHE A 299 12.51 2.27 -12.72
N LEU A 300 11.65 1.76 -11.80
CA LEU A 300 11.92 1.43 -10.40
C LEU A 300 12.98 0.33 -10.22
N LYS A 301 13.17 -0.66 -11.11
CA LYS A 301 14.24 -1.67 -10.96
C LYS A 301 15.63 -1.04 -11.09
N LYS A 302 15.80 -0.10 -12.04
CA LYS A 302 17.07 0.61 -12.26
C LYS A 302 17.31 1.76 -11.28
N ALA A 303 16.25 2.43 -10.81
CA ALA A 303 16.35 3.32 -9.65
C ALA A 303 16.70 2.51 -8.40
N GLY A 304 16.03 1.38 -8.17
CA GLY A 304 16.33 0.40 -7.13
C GLY A 304 17.79 -0.05 -7.17
N GLU A 305 18.32 -0.45 -8.33
CA GLU A 305 19.75 -0.78 -8.50
C GLU A 305 20.68 0.38 -8.12
N ALA A 306 20.40 1.62 -8.55
CA ALA A 306 21.23 2.78 -8.22
C ALA A 306 21.16 3.16 -6.73
N TYR A 307 19.97 3.09 -6.13
CA TYR A 307 19.75 3.26 -4.69
C TYR A 307 20.45 2.14 -3.92
N MET A 308 20.27 0.86 -4.28
CA MET A 308 20.95 -0.29 -3.65
C MET A 308 22.47 -0.21 -3.76
N ILE A 309 23.03 0.21 -4.90
CA ILE A 309 24.48 0.42 -5.05
C ILE A 309 24.96 1.58 -4.16
N ARG A 310 24.18 2.67 -4.05
CA ARG A 310 24.53 3.82 -3.20
C ARG A 310 24.42 3.46 -1.71
N THR A 311 23.31 2.86 -1.30
CA THR A 311 23.03 2.30 0.02
C THR A 311 24.16 1.35 0.44
N LYS A 312 24.51 0.36 -0.37
CA LYS A 312 25.64 -0.55 -0.08
C LYS A 312 26.99 0.17 0.07
N LYS A 313 27.28 1.16 -0.77
CA LYS A 313 28.51 1.97 -0.62
C LYS A 313 28.52 2.79 0.68
N LEU A 314 27.36 3.23 1.15
CA LEU A 314 27.21 3.98 2.40
C LEU A 314 27.28 3.04 3.61
N GLU A 315 26.68 1.84 3.53
CA GLU A 315 26.87 0.76 4.51
C GLU A 315 28.35 0.43 4.68
N ASP A 316 29.09 0.23 3.58
CA ASP A 316 30.54 -0.05 3.62
C ASP A 316 31.33 1.08 4.31
N GLU A 317 30.95 2.35 4.11
CA GLU A 317 31.58 3.49 4.80
C GLU A 317 31.25 3.51 6.31
N VAL A 318 30.01 3.20 6.69
CA VAL A 318 29.59 3.14 8.11
C VAL A 318 30.23 1.93 8.82
N LYS A 319 30.32 0.76 8.18
CA LYS A 319 31.03 -0.42 8.69
C LYS A 319 32.50 -0.10 8.95
N HIS A 320 33.17 0.57 8.00
CA HIS A 320 34.57 0.96 8.19
C HIS A 320 34.79 1.94 9.35
N ARG A 321 33.79 2.76 9.70
CA ARG A 321 33.82 3.62 10.89
C ARG A 321 33.60 2.84 12.18
N LEU A 322 32.66 1.87 12.21
CA LEU A 322 32.46 1.01 13.38
C LEU A 322 33.71 0.16 13.70
N ASP A 323 34.46 -0.25 12.67
CA ASP A 323 35.73 -0.97 12.79
C ASP A 323 36.97 -0.05 13.01
N ASP A 324 36.81 1.27 13.10
CA ASP A 324 37.95 2.21 13.27
C ASP A 324 38.45 2.22 14.73
N GLY A 325 39.47 1.41 14.99
CA GLY A 325 40.16 1.34 16.29
C GLY A 325 40.87 2.63 16.76
N ALA A 326 40.77 3.74 16.02
CA ALA A 326 41.17 5.06 16.49
C ALA A 326 40.03 5.85 17.17
N LEU A 327 38.77 5.40 17.08
CA LEU A 327 37.64 6.03 17.78
C LEU A 327 37.75 5.90 19.31
N GLY A 328 37.36 6.95 20.01
CA GLY A 328 37.17 6.89 21.46
C GLY A 328 35.95 6.02 21.82
N GLN A 329 35.99 5.37 22.99
CA GLN A 329 34.90 4.52 23.48
C GLN A 329 33.55 5.25 23.51
N LEU A 330 33.55 6.54 23.89
CA LEU A 330 32.35 7.38 23.87
C LEU A 330 31.85 7.66 22.45
N ASP A 331 32.75 8.01 21.51
CA ASP A 331 32.39 8.30 20.12
C ASP A 331 31.80 7.05 19.43
N LEU A 332 32.32 5.86 19.75
CA LEU A 332 31.80 4.58 19.28
C LEU A 332 30.39 4.29 19.83
N LEU A 333 30.15 4.54 21.12
CA LEU A 333 28.82 4.40 21.73
C LEU A 333 27.82 5.44 21.18
N GLU A 334 28.25 6.68 20.94
CA GLU A 334 27.40 7.70 20.29
C GLU A 334 27.07 7.33 18.84
N LEU A 335 28.01 6.71 18.10
CA LEU A 335 27.78 6.21 16.74
C LEU A 335 26.77 5.05 16.71
N ILE A 336 26.86 4.10 17.65
CA ILE A 336 25.88 3.01 17.79
C ILE A 336 24.49 3.59 18.07
N ASP A 337 24.37 4.52 19.03
CA ASP A 337 23.10 5.17 19.34
C ASP A 337 22.51 5.93 18.16
N ASP A 338 23.34 6.68 17.41
CA ASP A 338 22.90 7.35 16.19
C ASP A 338 22.40 6.34 15.13
N ILE A 339 23.10 5.22 14.91
CA ILE A 339 22.69 4.17 13.95
C ILE A 339 21.35 3.53 14.35
N GLU A 340 21.19 3.15 15.62
CA GLU A 340 19.95 2.53 16.10
C GLU A 340 18.76 3.50 16.03
N ARG A 341 18.95 4.75 16.50
CA ARG A 341 17.90 5.77 16.50
C ARG A 341 17.53 6.26 15.10
N LEU A 342 18.41 6.14 14.11
CA LEU A 342 18.09 6.36 12.69
C LEU A 342 17.35 5.17 12.04
N GLY A 343 17.09 4.10 12.78
CA GLY A 343 16.39 2.90 12.28
C GLY A 343 17.27 1.97 11.45
N LEU A 344 18.59 2.15 11.47
CA LEU A 344 19.55 1.43 10.63
C LEU A 344 20.21 0.22 11.31
N GLY A 345 19.97 0.00 12.61
CA GLY A 345 20.65 -1.06 13.39
C GLY A 345 20.62 -2.45 12.76
N TYR A 346 19.54 -2.79 12.03
CA TYR A 346 19.37 -4.09 11.35
C TYR A 346 20.36 -4.35 10.20
N HIS A 347 21.04 -3.33 9.68
CA HIS A 347 22.14 -3.47 8.69
C HIS A 347 23.52 -3.73 9.32
N PHE A 348 23.63 -3.49 10.63
CA PHE A 348 24.90 -3.42 11.36
C PHE A 348 24.91 -4.30 12.63
N GLU A 349 23.98 -5.26 12.78
CA GLU A 349 23.83 -6.06 14.01
C GLU A 349 25.15 -6.73 14.43
N GLU A 350 25.89 -7.30 13.47
CA GLU A 350 27.18 -7.94 13.71
C GLU A 350 28.32 -6.96 14.01
N GLU A 351 28.33 -5.79 13.40
CA GLU A 351 29.33 -4.75 13.67
C GLU A 351 29.08 -4.06 15.04
N ILE A 352 27.83 -3.76 15.37
CA ILE A 352 27.41 -3.24 16.69
C ILE A 352 27.78 -4.23 17.79
N ARG A 353 27.50 -5.53 17.61
CA ARG A 353 27.85 -6.58 18.58
C ARG A 353 29.36 -6.65 18.84
N LYS A 354 30.20 -6.63 17.80
CA LYS A 354 31.68 -6.60 17.94
C LYS A 354 32.18 -5.34 18.64
N ALA A 355 31.57 -4.19 18.34
CA ALA A 355 31.90 -2.93 18.98
C ALA A 355 31.60 -2.98 20.49
N LEU A 356 30.45 -3.52 20.88
CA LEU A 356 30.07 -3.69 22.29
C LEU A 356 30.91 -4.77 23.01
N ASP A 357 31.22 -5.89 22.36
CA ASP A 357 32.17 -6.89 22.86
C ASP A 357 33.54 -6.25 23.20
N THR A 358 33.98 -5.28 22.38
CA THR A 358 35.20 -4.51 22.61
C THR A 358 35.06 -3.54 23.79
N VAL A 359 33.93 -2.83 23.89
CA VAL A 359 33.59 -1.93 25.02
C VAL A 359 33.62 -2.67 26.36
N VAL A 360 33.11 -3.90 26.41
CA VAL A 360 33.15 -4.77 27.61
C VAL A 360 34.56 -5.30 27.88
N SER A 361 35.32 -5.65 26.84
CA SER A 361 36.68 -6.19 26.99
C SER A 361 37.71 -5.18 27.52
N MET A 362 37.42 -3.87 27.43
CA MET A 362 38.28 -2.76 27.91
C MET A 362 37.94 -2.28 29.33
N GLU A 363 37.24 -3.10 30.12
CA GLU A 363 36.68 -2.71 31.42
C GLU A 363 37.70 -2.74 32.59
N ASP A 364 38.50 -1.68 32.69
CA ASP A 364 39.32 -1.38 33.88
C ASP A 364 38.59 -0.45 34.88
N MET A 365 38.63 -0.76 36.17
CA MET A 365 37.95 0.03 37.22
C MET A 365 38.42 1.50 37.34
N GLU A 366 39.62 1.83 36.84
CA GLU A 366 40.14 3.21 36.80
C GLU A 366 39.51 4.06 35.68
N THR A 367 39.00 3.45 34.59
CA THR A 367 38.31 4.22 33.54
C THR A 367 36.90 4.59 33.99
N MET A 368 36.16 3.65 34.57
CA MET A 368 34.79 3.84 35.07
C MET A 368 34.66 4.92 36.16
N THR A 369 35.72 5.22 36.89
CA THR A 369 35.71 6.27 37.94
C THR A 369 36.03 7.67 37.41
N ASN A 370 36.47 7.78 36.15
CA ASN A 370 36.75 9.03 35.45
C ASN A 370 35.79 9.32 34.27
N GLU A 371 34.89 8.40 33.94
CA GLU A 371 33.82 8.62 32.96
C GLU A 371 32.88 9.78 33.38
N ASN A 372 32.32 10.49 32.40
CA ASN A 372 31.29 11.49 32.65
C ASN A 372 29.89 10.84 32.69
N LEU A 373 28.91 11.57 33.23
CA LEU A 373 27.55 11.06 33.43
C LEU A 373 26.90 10.55 32.13
N HIS A 374 27.14 11.25 31.02
CA HIS A 374 26.67 10.84 29.69
C HIS A 374 27.25 9.49 29.27
N ALA A 375 28.56 9.30 29.35
CA ALA A 375 29.26 8.09 28.95
C ALA A 375 28.78 6.86 29.74
N THR A 376 28.76 6.93 31.07
CA THR A 376 28.32 5.81 31.92
C THR A 376 26.85 5.44 31.65
N ALA A 377 25.96 6.43 31.49
CA ALA A 377 24.55 6.16 31.23
C ALA A 377 24.30 5.60 29.82
N LEU A 378 24.99 6.11 28.80
CA LEU A 378 24.91 5.62 27.43
C LEU A 378 25.45 4.18 27.32
N ARG A 379 26.63 3.92 27.90
CA ARG A 379 27.25 2.59 27.99
C ARG A 379 26.32 1.59 28.66
N PHE A 380 25.78 1.94 29.83
CA PHE A 380 24.83 1.08 30.56
C PHE A 380 23.59 0.77 29.73
N ARG A 381 23.00 1.79 29.08
CA ARG A 381 21.80 1.60 28.25
C ARG A 381 22.08 0.66 27.08
N LEU A 382 23.08 0.95 26.24
CA LEU A 382 23.37 0.16 25.05
C LEU A 382 23.73 -1.29 25.42
N LEU A 383 24.64 -1.50 26.38
CA LEU A 383 25.00 -2.85 26.84
C LEU A 383 23.76 -3.63 27.30
N ARG A 384 22.85 -3.00 28.07
CA ARG A 384 21.63 -3.66 28.51
C ARG A 384 20.64 -3.93 27.36
N GLN A 385 20.52 -3.02 26.38
CA GLN A 385 19.67 -3.22 25.18
C GLN A 385 20.12 -4.44 24.36
N HIS A 386 21.43 -4.69 24.29
CA HIS A 386 22.02 -5.85 23.60
C HIS A 386 22.28 -7.06 24.52
N GLY A 387 21.59 -7.15 25.67
CA GLY A 387 21.56 -8.35 26.51
C GLY A 387 22.82 -8.63 27.35
N TYR A 388 23.76 -7.68 27.44
CA TYR A 388 24.92 -7.80 28.33
C TYR A 388 24.52 -7.57 29.80
N GLU A 389 25.06 -8.36 30.71
CA GLU A 389 24.81 -8.24 32.15
C GLU A 389 25.52 -7.01 32.72
N VAL A 390 24.79 -5.91 32.90
CA VAL A 390 25.26 -4.68 33.56
C VAL A 390 24.46 -4.38 34.83
N ASN A 391 25.14 -3.95 35.88
CA ASN A 391 24.53 -3.74 37.21
C ASN A 391 24.34 -2.24 37.52
N GLN A 392 23.19 -1.87 38.09
CA GLN A 392 22.92 -0.51 38.62
C GLN A 392 24.02 0.08 39.53
N GLY A 393 24.86 -0.77 40.12
CA GLY A 393 26.03 -0.36 40.91
C GLY A 393 27.07 0.47 40.14
N MET A 394 27.07 0.41 38.80
CA MET A 394 27.86 1.31 37.95
C MET A 394 27.63 2.79 38.29
N PHE A 395 26.39 3.17 38.63
CA PHE A 395 26.03 4.56 38.93
C PHE A 395 26.43 5.02 40.35
N ASN A 396 27.01 4.16 41.19
CA ASN A 396 27.37 4.53 42.57
C ASN A 396 28.40 5.65 42.66
N HIS A 397 29.37 5.71 41.73
CA HIS A 397 30.40 6.76 41.73
C HIS A 397 29.84 8.16 41.43
N LEU A 398 28.61 8.25 40.89
CA LEU A 398 27.88 9.49 40.60
C LEU A 398 27.09 10.00 41.81
N LYS A 399 27.12 9.29 42.95
CA LYS A 399 26.45 9.67 44.19
C LYS A 399 27.35 10.44 45.15
N ASP A 400 26.73 11.21 46.03
CA ASP A 400 27.38 11.87 47.17
C ASP A 400 27.47 10.94 48.39
N GLU A 401 28.11 11.42 49.47
CA GLU A 401 28.26 10.69 50.73
C GLU A 401 26.93 10.35 51.42
N ALA A 402 25.84 11.03 51.05
CA ALA A 402 24.48 10.77 51.53
C ALA A 402 23.70 9.79 50.62
N GLY A 403 24.30 9.31 49.53
CA GLY A 403 23.72 8.36 48.59
C GLY A 403 22.81 8.98 47.51
N ASN A 404 22.77 10.31 47.39
CA ASN A 404 21.99 11.04 46.39
C ASN A 404 22.83 11.33 45.14
N PHE A 405 22.21 11.51 43.97
CA PHE A 405 22.93 11.97 42.79
C PHE A 405 23.47 13.39 43.00
N LYS A 406 24.74 13.63 42.70
CA LYS A 406 25.42 14.90 43.01
C LYS A 406 24.73 16.07 42.31
N ALA A 407 24.36 17.10 43.06
CA ALA A 407 23.72 18.30 42.52
C ALA A 407 24.58 19.11 41.52
N SER A 408 25.87 18.78 41.36
CA SER A 408 26.71 19.30 40.27
C SER A 408 26.22 18.92 38.88
N TYR A 409 25.54 17.78 38.72
CA TYR A 409 25.08 17.27 37.42
C TYR A 409 23.89 18.03 36.83
N PHE A 410 23.21 18.91 37.57
CA PHE A 410 22.17 19.79 37.00
C PHE A 410 22.69 20.72 35.88
N LYS A 411 24.02 20.81 35.69
CA LYS A 411 24.66 21.55 34.59
C LYS A 411 25.10 20.67 33.40
N ASP A 412 25.01 19.34 33.53
CA ASP A 412 25.33 18.37 32.48
C ASP A 412 24.04 17.89 31.84
N GLU A 413 23.50 18.72 30.96
CA GLU A 413 22.17 18.54 30.36
C GLU A 413 22.11 17.26 29.49
N LYS A 414 23.20 16.95 28.77
CA LYS A 414 23.35 15.72 27.98
C LYS A 414 23.44 14.49 28.90
N GLY A 415 24.23 14.56 29.97
CA GLY A 415 24.33 13.49 30.96
C GLY A 415 23.02 13.20 31.69
N ILE A 416 22.29 14.23 32.11
CA ILE A 416 20.97 14.08 32.75
C ILE A 416 19.97 13.42 31.79
N LEU A 417 19.96 13.81 30.51
CA LEU A 417 19.12 13.18 29.49
C LEU A 417 19.47 11.70 29.29
N SER A 418 20.75 11.36 29.18
CA SER A 418 21.16 9.95 29.03
C SER A 418 20.86 9.10 30.27
N LEU A 419 21.01 9.65 31.48
CA LEU A 419 20.63 8.95 32.71
C LEU A 419 19.11 8.74 32.81
N TYR A 420 18.30 9.69 32.35
CA TYR A 420 16.85 9.51 32.22
C TYR A 420 16.52 8.35 31.28
N GLU A 421 17.09 8.32 30.08
CA GLU A 421 16.83 7.23 29.13
C GLU A 421 17.30 5.88 29.66
N ALA A 422 18.50 5.82 30.25
CA ALA A 422 19.03 4.61 30.89
C ALA A 422 18.15 4.10 32.04
N SER A 423 17.49 4.99 32.79
CA SER A 423 16.66 4.62 33.95
C SER A 423 15.36 3.88 33.58
N HIS A 424 14.92 3.93 32.32
CA HIS A 424 13.74 3.19 31.84
C HIS A 424 14.05 1.73 31.49
N LEU A 425 15.34 1.33 31.56
CA LEU A 425 15.79 -0.06 31.46
C LEU A 425 15.92 -0.73 32.84
N ALA A 426 15.33 -0.15 33.89
CA ALA A 426 15.29 -0.77 35.21
C ALA A 426 14.58 -2.13 35.20
N VAL A 427 15.06 -3.07 36.02
CA VAL A 427 14.32 -4.27 36.40
C VAL A 427 13.86 -4.20 37.86
N GLU A 428 12.96 -5.10 38.24
CA GLU A 428 12.44 -5.22 39.60
C GLU A 428 13.58 -5.32 40.64
N GLY A 429 13.57 -4.42 41.64
CA GLY A 429 14.59 -4.33 42.68
C GLY A 429 15.72 -3.31 42.43
N GLU A 430 15.79 -2.68 41.26
CA GLU A 430 16.83 -1.68 40.94
C GLU A 430 16.54 -0.26 41.44
N ASN A 431 16.52 -0.12 42.77
CA ASN A 431 16.25 1.14 43.47
C ASN A 431 17.12 2.33 43.03
N ILE A 432 18.36 2.11 42.54
CA ILE A 432 19.22 3.22 42.08
C ILE A 432 18.65 3.85 40.81
N LEU A 433 18.10 3.04 39.91
CA LEU A 433 17.52 3.51 38.65
C LEU A 433 16.18 4.20 38.87
N GLU A 434 15.36 3.75 39.83
CA GLU A 434 14.13 4.46 40.20
C GLU A 434 14.41 5.86 40.79
N VAL A 435 15.42 5.98 41.66
CA VAL A 435 15.89 7.28 42.16
C VAL A 435 16.45 8.14 41.02
N ALA A 436 17.16 7.53 40.05
CA ALA A 436 17.66 8.22 38.87
C ALA A 436 16.52 8.74 37.97
N LYS A 437 15.50 7.92 37.71
CA LYS A 437 14.30 8.25 36.92
C LYS A 437 13.58 9.47 37.50
N HIS A 438 13.36 9.48 38.82
CA HIS A 438 12.72 10.60 39.50
C HIS A 438 13.59 11.87 39.50
N PHE A 439 14.88 11.75 39.85
CA PHE A 439 15.83 12.86 39.88
C PHE A 439 15.97 13.55 38.52
N THR A 440 16.21 12.75 37.48
CA THR A 440 16.40 13.28 36.12
C THR A 440 15.11 13.84 35.53
N ARG A 441 13.93 13.25 35.78
CA ARG A 441 12.65 13.82 35.32
C ARG A 441 12.39 15.22 35.90
N ILE A 442 12.78 15.47 37.16
CA ILE A 442 12.71 16.81 37.75
C ILE A 442 13.72 17.76 37.10
N ALA A 443 14.98 17.32 36.96
CA ALA A 443 16.04 18.12 36.34
C ALA A 443 15.69 18.53 34.90
N LEU A 444 15.24 17.59 34.07
CA LEU A 444 14.83 17.82 32.68
C LEU A 444 13.68 18.82 32.54
N ARG A 445 12.69 18.78 33.45
CA ARG A 445 11.59 19.77 33.49
C ARG A 445 12.06 21.19 33.82
N VAL A 446 13.13 21.33 34.60
CA VAL A 446 13.76 22.64 34.88
C VAL A 446 14.60 23.10 33.69
N ILE A 447 15.30 22.18 33.03
CA ILE A 447 16.13 22.44 31.84
C ILE A 447 15.27 22.90 30.65
N SER A 448 14.15 22.21 30.36
CA SER A 448 13.30 22.52 29.20
C SER A 448 12.69 23.92 29.22
N CYS A 449 12.48 24.51 30.41
CA CYS A 449 11.95 25.87 30.56
C CYS A 449 12.94 26.98 30.16
N ASN A 450 14.22 26.67 29.91
CA ASN A 450 15.31 27.64 29.80
C ASN A 450 16.10 27.58 28.48
N MET A 451 15.60 26.91 27.44
CA MET A 451 16.36 26.64 26.20
C MET A 451 15.60 26.84 24.89
N GLU A 452 16.32 27.32 23.87
CA GLU A 452 15.91 27.30 22.45
C GLU A 452 16.94 26.52 21.58
N SER A 453 17.34 25.32 22.02
CA SER A 453 18.40 24.51 21.37
C SER A 453 17.88 23.19 20.78
N ASN A 454 18.70 22.51 19.96
CA ASN A 454 18.39 21.15 19.50
C ASN A 454 18.34 20.14 20.68
N LEU A 455 19.07 20.41 21.77
CA LEU A 455 18.99 19.60 22.99
C LEU A 455 17.63 19.77 23.68
N ALA A 456 17.08 20.99 23.72
CA ALA A 456 15.75 21.26 24.27
C ALA A 456 14.65 20.40 23.62
N LYS A 457 14.72 20.23 22.30
CA LYS A 457 13.79 19.36 21.55
C LYS A 457 13.92 17.91 21.96
N GLN A 458 15.14 17.40 22.14
CA GLN A 458 15.38 16.04 22.63
C GLN A 458 14.90 15.85 24.08
N VAL A 459 15.07 16.85 24.93
CA VAL A 459 14.56 16.84 26.32
C VAL A 459 13.03 16.81 26.35
N ILE A 460 12.36 17.63 25.55
CA ILE A 460 10.89 17.64 25.46
C ILE A 460 10.38 16.29 24.93
N HIS A 461 11.02 15.75 23.89
CA HIS A 461 10.72 14.43 23.34
C HIS A 461 10.87 13.33 24.40
N ALA A 462 12.02 13.21 25.08
CA ALA A 462 12.22 12.22 26.13
C ALA A 462 11.21 12.34 27.30
N LEU A 463 10.83 13.56 27.68
CA LEU A 463 9.82 13.81 28.73
C LEU A 463 8.38 13.47 28.31
N GLU A 464 8.08 13.49 27.01
CA GLU A 464 6.81 13.07 26.42
C GLU A 464 6.71 11.53 26.39
N LEU A 465 7.78 10.85 25.98
CA LEU A 465 7.94 9.40 26.04
C LEU A 465 9.44 9.05 26.01
N PRO A 466 9.94 8.16 26.90
CA PRO A 466 11.35 7.76 26.89
C PRO A 466 11.67 6.89 25.67
N LEU A 467 12.89 6.97 25.15
CA LEU A 467 13.38 6.25 23.97
C LEU A 467 13.11 4.74 24.04
N HIS A 468 13.31 4.12 25.21
CA HIS A 468 13.08 2.68 25.39
C HIS A 468 11.61 2.26 25.17
N TRP A 469 10.66 3.18 25.34
CA TRP A 469 9.23 2.93 25.15
C TRP A 469 8.68 3.46 23.82
N ARG A 470 9.50 4.15 23.00
CA ARG A 470 9.09 4.68 21.69
C ARG A 470 9.04 3.61 20.61
N MET A 471 8.07 3.75 19.70
CA MET A 471 7.99 2.95 18.48
C MET A 471 9.21 3.26 17.57
N PRO A 472 10.08 2.28 17.23
CA PRO A 472 11.39 2.57 16.63
C PRO A 472 11.36 3.28 15.27
N ARG A 473 10.35 3.01 14.43
CA ARG A 473 10.23 3.60 13.09
C ARG A 473 9.72 5.04 13.12
N LEU A 474 8.90 5.42 14.10
CA LEU A 474 8.53 6.81 14.36
C LEU A 474 9.71 7.59 14.97
N GLU A 475 10.47 6.97 15.89
CA GLU A 475 11.73 7.54 16.37
C GLU A 475 12.69 7.79 15.20
N ALA A 476 12.88 6.81 14.30
CA ALA A 476 13.71 6.97 13.11
C ALA A 476 13.25 8.14 12.22
N ARG A 477 11.94 8.25 11.94
CA ARG A 477 11.41 9.36 11.14
C ARG A 477 11.72 10.71 11.79
N TRP A 478 11.54 10.83 13.10
CA TRP A 478 11.80 12.07 13.84
C TRP A 478 13.30 12.36 13.97
N TYR A 479 14.11 11.34 14.29
CA TYR A 479 15.52 11.49 14.58
C TYR A 479 16.36 11.81 13.34
N ILE A 480 15.95 11.37 12.13
CA ILE A 480 16.57 11.82 10.87
C ILE A 480 16.59 13.36 10.77
N ASP A 481 15.49 14.03 11.11
CA ASP A 481 15.39 15.49 11.04
C ASP A 481 16.17 16.20 12.18
N VAL A 482 16.48 15.50 13.26
CA VAL A 482 17.30 16.00 14.38
C VAL A 482 18.79 15.80 14.09
N TYR A 483 19.16 14.60 13.62
CA TYR A 483 20.51 14.19 13.30
C TYR A 483 21.10 14.99 12.14
N GLU A 484 20.33 15.29 11.09
CA GLU A 484 20.77 16.19 9.99
C GLU A 484 21.13 17.62 10.48
N LYS A 485 20.64 18.02 11.67
CA LYS A 485 20.93 19.32 12.28
C LYS A 485 21.96 19.24 13.42
N LYS A 486 22.59 18.08 13.62
CA LYS A 486 23.65 17.82 14.62
C LYS A 486 24.99 18.34 14.07
N GLU A 487 25.73 19.14 14.83
CA GLU A 487 26.96 19.79 14.34
C GLU A 487 28.04 18.81 13.83
N ASN A 488 28.06 17.59 14.40
CA ASN A 488 28.96 16.50 14.03
C ASN A 488 28.25 15.36 13.25
N SER A 489 27.14 15.65 12.54
CA SER A 489 26.43 14.63 11.74
C SER A 489 27.31 14.01 10.66
N ILE A 490 27.40 12.68 10.62
CA ILE A 490 28.09 11.94 9.56
C ILE A 490 27.22 11.92 8.31
N LEU A 491 27.65 12.62 7.25
CA LEU A 491 26.92 12.74 5.99
C LEU A 491 26.51 11.39 5.39
N ALA A 492 27.41 10.40 5.40
CA ALA A 492 27.13 9.07 4.88
C ALA A 492 26.01 8.36 5.66
N LEU A 493 25.97 8.52 6.98
CA LEU A 493 24.93 7.94 7.83
C LEU A 493 23.59 8.67 7.64
N THR A 494 23.61 10.00 7.50
CA THR A 494 22.41 10.81 7.19
C THR A 494 21.81 10.43 5.84
N GLU A 495 22.64 10.26 4.80
CA GLU A 495 22.17 9.85 3.47
C GLU A 495 21.63 8.42 3.49
N LEU A 496 22.32 7.49 4.15
CA LEU A 496 21.89 6.09 4.31
C LEU A 496 20.53 5.99 5.00
N ALA A 497 20.32 6.73 6.10
CA ALA A 497 19.07 6.72 6.85
C ALA A 497 17.89 7.19 6.00
N LYS A 498 18.07 8.21 5.16
CA LYS A 498 17.03 8.72 4.25
C LYS A 498 16.73 7.75 3.10
N LEU A 499 17.77 7.15 2.52
CA LEU A 499 17.63 6.15 1.45
C LEU A 499 16.91 4.90 1.95
N ASP A 500 17.37 4.33 3.08
CA ASP A 500 16.73 3.19 3.73
C ASP A 500 15.28 3.51 4.09
N PHE A 501 15.03 4.64 4.77
CA PHE A 501 13.68 4.98 5.19
C PHE A 501 12.71 4.98 4.00
N ASN A 502 13.08 5.59 2.88
CA ASN A 502 12.25 5.60 1.69
C ASN A 502 12.11 4.22 1.01
N MET A 503 13.17 3.42 0.97
CA MET A 503 13.11 2.05 0.43
C MET A 503 12.17 1.16 1.24
N VAL A 504 12.29 1.20 2.57
CA VAL A 504 11.43 0.43 3.48
C VAL A 504 9.98 0.95 3.46
N GLN A 505 9.77 2.27 3.34
CA GLN A 505 8.44 2.87 3.14
C GLN A 505 7.75 2.36 1.85
N ALA A 506 8.49 2.19 0.75
CA ALA A 506 7.92 1.66 -0.49
C ALA A 506 7.41 0.20 -0.33
N ILE A 507 8.12 -0.63 0.45
CA ILE A 507 7.64 -1.98 0.81
C ILE A 507 6.38 -1.88 1.67
N HIS A 508 6.32 -0.93 2.62
CA HIS A 508 5.13 -0.70 3.44
C HIS A 508 3.92 -0.25 2.59
N GLN A 509 4.12 0.54 1.54
CA GLN A 509 3.06 0.92 0.58
C GLN A 509 2.54 -0.29 -0.21
N GLU A 510 3.41 -1.19 -0.67
CA GLU A 510 3.02 -2.45 -1.34
C GLU A 510 2.21 -3.34 -0.40
N ASN A 511 2.67 -3.51 0.85
CA ASN A 511 1.96 -4.24 1.90
C ASN A 511 0.54 -3.68 2.13
N ALA A 512 0.40 -2.35 2.26
CA ALA A 512 -0.90 -1.70 2.42
C ALA A 512 -1.81 -1.89 1.20
N ALA A 513 -1.28 -1.86 -0.02
CA ALA A 513 -2.05 -2.07 -1.25
C ALA A 513 -2.59 -3.50 -1.36
N ASP A 514 -1.78 -4.50 -1.01
CA ASP A 514 -2.20 -5.90 -0.99
C ASP A 514 -3.22 -6.20 0.10
N LEU A 515 -3.04 -5.61 1.29
CA LEU A 515 -3.99 -5.68 2.39
C LEU A 515 -5.34 -5.05 2.01
N SER A 516 -5.34 -3.88 1.37
CA SER A 516 -6.57 -3.24 0.91
C SER A 516 -7.30 -4.06 -0.16
N ARG A 517 -6.55 -4.72 -1.06
CA ARG A 517 -7.12 -5.65 -2.05
C ARG A 517 -7.74 -6.89 -1.36
N TRP A 518 -7.04 -7.47 -0.39
CA TRP A 518 -7.54 -8.60 0.41
C TRP A 518 -8.81 -8.24 1.18
N TRP A 519 -8.83 -7.08 1.85
CA TRP A 519 -9.99 -6.63 2.63
C TRP A 519 -11.22 -6.38 1.75
N LYS A 520 -11.01 -5.70 0.61
CA LYS A 520 -12.07 -5.50 -0.38
C LYS A 520 -12.60 -6.83 -0.94
N ASN A 521 -11.74 -7.81 -1.15
CA ASN A 521 -12.14 -9.14 -1.62
C ASN A 521 -12.90 -9.96 -0.56
N LEU A 522 -12.64 -9.74 0.74
CA LEU A 522 -13.45 -10.32 1.82
C LEU A 522 -14.88 -9.74 1.86
N GLY A 523 -15.07 -8.49 1.43
CA GLY A 523 -16.37 -7.82 1.41
C GLY A 523 -16.98 -7.54 2.79
N LEU A 524 -16.21 -7.71 3.87
CA LEU A 524 -16.70 -7.50 5.24
C LEU A 524 -17.10 -6.04 5.48
N GLY A 525 -16.30 -5.06 5.01
CA GLY A 525 -16.62 -3.64 5.17
C GLY A 525 -17.94 -3.21 4.51
N ASP A 526 -18.31 -3.83 3.38
CA ASP A 526 -19.57 -3.55 2.68
C ASP A 526 -20.79 -4.20 3.39
N GLN A 527 -20.58 -5.29 4.13
CA GLN A 527 -21.65 -6.08 4.77
C GLN A 527 -21.83 -5.79 6.26
N LEU A 528 -20.76 -5.42 6.96
CA LEU A 528 -20.72 -5.14 8.39
C LEU A 528 -20.63 -3.62 8.61
N SER A 529 -21.62 -2.87 8.13
CA SER A 529 -21.65 -1.39 8.23
C SER A 529 -21.60 -0.79 9.65
N PHE A 530 -21.69 -1.63 10.69
CA PHE A 530 -21.47 -1.25 12.09
C PHE A 530 -20.00 -1.36 12.53
N ALA A 531 -19.18 -2.15 11.82
CA ALA A 531 -17.78 -2.36 12.14
C ALA A 531 -16.90 -1.25 11.57
N ARG A 532 -15.87 -0.84 12.31
CA ARG A 532 -15.01 0.28 11.96
C ARG A 532 -13.98 -0.10 10.89
N ASP A 533 -13.81 0.74 9.87
CA ASP A 533 -12.78 0.54 8.83
C ASP A 533 -11.41 1.09 9.28
N SER A 534 -10.82 0.41 10.26
CA SER A 534 -9.48 0.74 10.81
C SER A 534 -8.33 0.10 10.01
N GLN A 535 -8.46 -0.07 8.68
CA GLN A 535 -7.43 -0.68 7.81
C GLN A 535 -6.02 -0.11 8.05
N ILE A 536 -5.90 1.23 8.04
CA ILE A 536 -4.60 1.92 8.16
C ILE A 536 -4.03 1.79 9.56
N GLN A 537 -4.88 1.85 10.59
CA GLN A 537 -4.49 1.71 12.01
C GLN A 537 -4.05 0.27 12.31
N CYS A 538 -4.78 -0.74 11.84
CA CYS A 538 -4.41 -2.15 11.93
C CYS A 538 -3.05 -2.44 11.26
N PHE A 539 -2.75 -1.77 10.14
CA PHE A 539 -1.43 -1.85 9.50
C PHE A 539 -0.37 -1.06 10.25
N LEU A 540 -0.69 0.12 10.78
CA LEU A 540 0.20 0.94 11.59
C LEU A 540 0.69 0.18 12.83
N TRP A 541 -0.16 -0.63 13.45
CA TRP A 541 0.25 -1.58 14.51
C TRP A 541 1.36 -2.53 14.04
N THR A 542 1.23 -3.20 12.89
CA THR A 542 2.21 -4.20 12.42
C THR A 542 3.51 -3.60 11.92
N LEU A 543 3.48 -2.39 11.38
CA LEU A 543 4.68 -1.55 11.20
C LEU A 543 5.39 -1.29 12.53
N GLY A 544 4.59 -1.07 13.59
CA GLY A 544 5.00 -1.00 14.99
C GLY A 544 5.86 -2.17 15.45
N LEU A 545 5.39 -3.39 15.16
CA LEU A 545 5.98 -4.65 15.61
C LEU A 545 7.32 -4.96 14.92
N ASN A 546 7.35 -5.04 13.59
CA ASN A 546 8.55 -5.39 12.81
C ASN A 546 8.61 -4.60 11.48
N PRO A 547 9.21 -3.38 11.46
CA PRO A 547 9.24 -2.53 10.27
C PRO A 547 10.22 -3.00 9.19
N GLU A 548 11.19 -3.87 9.50
CA GLU A 548 12.32 -4.21 8.61
C GLU A 548 11.89 -5.02 7.37
N PRO A 549 12.49 -4.83 6.19
CA PRO A 549 12.07 -5.42 4.92
C PRO A 549 11.74 -6.92 4.95
N GLN A 550 12.58 -7.72 5.60
CA GLN A 550 12.47 -9.18 5.68
C GLN A 550 11.16 -9.67 6.31
N PHE A 551 10.51 -8.86 7.15
CA PHE A 551 9.25 -9.20 7.81
C PHE A 551 8.01 -8.82 6.98
N ASN A 552 8.13 -8.83 5.65
CA ASN A 552 7.04 -8.55 4.70
C ASN A 552 5.80 -9.43 4.96
N ASN A 553 5.94 -10.75 4.82
CA ASN A 553 4.84 -11.69 4.98
C ASN A 553 4.22 -11.58 6.39
N PHE A 554 5.07 -11.46 7.42
CA PHE A 554 4.67 -11.23 8.80
C PHE A 554 3.73 -10.02 8.94
N ARG A 555 4.10 -8.85 8.38
CA ARG A 555 3.26 -7.64 8.48
C ARG A 555 1.92 -7.83 7.79
N VAL A 556 1.90 -8.43 6.60
CA VAL A 556 0.65 -8.70 5.88
C VAL A 556 -0.22 -9.67 6.68
N GLU A 557 0.35 -10.78 7.17
CA GLU A 557 -0.37 -11.78 7.95
C GLU A 557 -0.97 -11.21 9.24
N LEU A 558 -0.16 -10.55 10.07
CA LEU A 558 -0.61 -10.01 11.34
C LEU A 558 -1.58 -8.84 11.18
N THR A 559 -1.57 -8.13 10.04
CA THR A 559 -2.56 -7.08 9.80
C THR A 559 -3.94 -7.68 9.51
N LYS A 560 -4.00 -8.80 8.76
CA LYS A 560 -5.24 -9.57 8.61
C LYS A 560 -5.80 -10.01 9.97
N VAL A 561 -4.92 -10.44 10.88
CA VAL A 561 -5.28 -10.79 12.26
C VAL A 561 -5.85 -9.58 13.02
N ASN A 562 -5.15 -8.44 13.03
CA ASN A 562 -5.62 -7.21 13.71
C ASN A 562 -7.00 -6.73 13.19
N MET A 563 -7.22 -6.82 11.88
CA MET A 563 -8.49 -6.45 11.27
C MET A 563 -9.63 -7.40 11.65
N LEU A 564 -9.35 -8.72 11.71
CA LEU A 564 -10.32 -9.70 12.21
C LEU A 564 -10.60 -9.53 13.70
N ILE A 565 -9.60 -9.21 14.54
CA ILE A 565 -9.80 -8.87 15.96
C ILE A 565 -10.75 -7.68 16.04
N THR A 566 -10.44 -6.56 15.39
CA THR A 566 -11.26 -5.32 15.42
C THR A 566 -12.69 -5.55 14.91
N THR A 567 -12.86 -6.38 13.87
CA THR A 567 -14.20 -6.71 13.35
C THR A 567 -15.01 -7.54 14.33
N ILE A 568 -14.37 -8.47 15.05
CA ILE A 568 -15.02 -9.32 16.04
C ILE A 568 -15.32 -8.51 17.31
N ASP A 569 -14.41 -7.63 17.74
CA ASP A 569 -14.59 -6.64 18.80
C ASP A 569 -15.92 -5.87 18.62
N ASP A 570 -16.11 -5.26 17.45
CA ASP A 570 -17.36 -4.54 17.09
C ASP A 570 -18.61 -5.44 17.09
N VAL A 571 -18.47 -6.74 16.79
CA VAL A 571 -19.58 -7.70 16.89
C VAL A 571 -20.02 -7.88 18.35
N TYR A 572 -19.09 -7.97 19.31
CA TYR A 572 -19.41 -8.17 20.73
C TYR A 572 -19.85 -6.88 21.43
N ASP A 573 -19.19 -5.76 21.15
CA ASP A 573 -19.35 -4.54 21.95
C ASP A 573 -20.37 -3.55 21.37
N VAL A 574 -20.63 -3.59 20.05
CA VAL A 574 -21.52 -2.62 19.37
C VAL A 574 -22.84 -3.24 18.90
N TYR A 575 -22.83 -4.46 18.34
CA TYR A 575 -23.95 -4.92 17.50
C TYR A 575 -24.70 -6.16 17.99
N GLY A 576 -24.03 -7.20 18.51
CA GLY A 576 -24.66 -8.49 18.80
C GLY A 576 -25.53 -8.53 20.06
N SER A 577 -26.67 -9.23 19.99
CA SER A 577 -27.43 -9.58 21.20
C SER A 577 -26.66 -10.61 22.02
N LEU A 578 -26.86 -10.64 23.35
CA LEU A 578 -26.19 -11.60 24.22
C LEU A 578 -26.38 -13.06 23.77
N GLU A 579 -27.58 -13.40 23.27
CA GLU A 579 -27.91 -14.71 22.71
C GLU A 579 -27.15 -15.00 21.41
N GLU A 580 -27.02 -14.01 20.52
CA GLU A 580 -26.23 -14.13 19.28
C GLU A 580 -24.74 -14.32 19.59
N LEU A 581 -24.21 -13.60 20.58
CA LEU A 581 -22.81 -13.70 21.03
C LEU A 581 -22.50 -15.06 21.67
N GLU A 582 -23.45 -15.66 22.40
CA GLU A 582 -23.30 -17.04 22.89
C GLU A 582 -23.23 -18.05 21.72
N LEU A 583 -24.03 -17.87 20.66
CA LEU A 583 -23.98 -18.71 19.46
C LEU A 583 -22.67 -18.53 18.69
N PHE A 584 -22.20 -17.28 18.50
CA PHE A 584 -20.92 -17.00 17.83
C PHE A 584 -19.74 -17.59 18.59
N THR A 585 -19.71 -17.43 19.93
CA THR A 585 -18.69 -18.03 20.80
C THR A 585 -18.67 -19.56 20.67
N ASP A 586 -19.84 -20.21 20.63
CA ASP A 586 -19.91 -21.66 20.48
C ASP A 586 -19.52 -22.14 19.07
N ALA A 587 -19.81 -21.36 18.02
CA ALA A 587 -19.36 -21.64 16.66
C ALA A 587 -17.83 -21.58 16.54
N VAL A 588 -17.19 -20.52 17.07
CA VAL A 588 -15.71 -20.40 17.14
C VAL A 588 -15.11 -21.53 17.99
N LYS A 589 -15.73 -21.86 19.12
CA LYS A 589 -15.31 -22.98 19.98
C LYS A 589 -15.33 -24.34 19.27
N ARG A 590 -16.38 -24.61 18.48
CA ARG A 590 -16.46 -25.82 17.64
C ARG A 590 -15.42 -25.78 16.53
N TRP A 591 -15.33 -24.66 15.82
CA TRP A 591 -14.50 -24.46 14.62
C TRP A 591 -14.87 -25.46 13.52
N ASP A 592 -16.17 -25.53 13.23
CA ASP A 592 -16.78 -26.34 12.17
C ASP A 592 -17.68 -25.41 11.33
N ILE A 593 -17.52 -25.44 10.01
CA ILE A 593 -18.34 -24.68 9.06
C ILE A 593 -19.85 -24.95 9.28
N LYS A 594 -20.23 -26.14 9.73
CA LYS A 594 -21.64 -26.47 10.02
C LYS A 594 -22.22 -25.70 11.22
N ALA A 595 -21.39 -25.23 12.15
CA ALA A 595 -21.87 -24.41 13.26
C ALA A 595 -22.42 -23.05 12.78
N MET A 596 -21.96 -22.58 11.61
CA MET A 596 -22.41 -21.36 10.94
C MET A 596 -23.91 -21.38 10.57
N GLU A 597 -24.52 -22.55 10.40
CA GLU A 597 -25.95 -22.67 10.05
C GLU A 597 -26.89 -22.05 11.11
N GLN A 598 -26.43 -21.94 12.36
CA GLN A 598 -27.20 -21.42 13.50
C GLN A 598 -26.97 -19.92 13.76
N LEU A 599 -26.00 -19.30 13.08
CA LEU A 599 -25.68 -17.88 13.26
C LEU A 599 -26.63 -16.98 12.43
N PRO A 600 -26.82 -15.70 12.81
CA PRO A 600 -27.40 -14.69 11.93
C PRO A 600 -26.46 -14.38 10.75
N ASP A 601 -26.99 -13.95 9.60
CA ASP A 601 -26.23 -13.90 8.33
C ASP A 601 -24.96 -13.02 8.39
N TYR A 602 -24.98 -11.91 9.13
CA TYR A 602 -23.80 -11.06 9.31
C TYR A 602 -22.66 -11.78 10.07
N MET A 603 -23.02 -12.54 11.11
CA MET A 603 -22.07 -13.38 11.86
C MET A 603 -21.53 -14.55 11.03
N LYS A 604 -22.32 -15.09 10.08
CA LYS A 604 -21.82 -16.16 9.18
C LYS A 604 -20.60 -15.68 8.40
N MET A 605 -20.69 -14.48 7.84
CA MET A 605 -19.62 -13.89 7.03
C MET A 605 -18.39 -13.57 7.89
N CYS A 606 -18.58 -13.00 9.09
CA CYS A 606 -17.48 -12.78 10.04
C CYS A 606 -16.79 -14.10 10.46
N PHE A 607 -17.58 -15.13 10.82
CA PHE A 607 -17.06 -16.45 11.19
C PHE A 607 -16.32 -17.13 10.03
N LEU A 608 -16.86 -17.07 8.82
CA LEU A 608 -16.25 -17.70 7.64
C LEU A 608 -14.96 -16.99 7.22
N ALA A 609 -14.89 -15.66 7.32
CA ALA A 609 -13.68 -14.89 7.07
C ALA A 609 -12.57 -15.22 8.09
N LEU A 610 -12.92 -15.29 9.39
CA LEU A 610 -12.02 -15.76 10.45
C LEU A 610 -11.53 -17.18 10.17
N PHE A 611 -12.46 -18.11 9.93
CA PHE A 611 -12.16 -19.52 9.69
C PHE A 611 -11.23 -19.69 8.49
N ASN A 612 -11.57 -19.11 7.34
CA ASN A 612 -10.77 -19.25 6.11
C ASN A 612 -9.36 -18.66 6.30
N THR A 613 -9.26 -17.44 6.82
CA THR A 613 -7.98 -16.74 6.99
C THR A 613 -7.03 -17.50 7.93
N VAL A 614 -7.54 -18.00 9.06
CA VAL A 614 -6.71 -18.70 10.05
C VAL A 614 -6.33 -20.12 9.59
N ASN A 615 -7.20 -20.81 8.85
CA ASN A 615 -6.83 -22.09 8.23
C ASN A 615 -5.83 -21.89 7.06
N GLU A 616 -5.92 -20.78 6.31
CA GLU A 616 -4.94 -20.40 5.27
C GLU A 616 -3.54 -20.15 5.89
N MET A 617 -3.48 -19.37 6.97
CA MET A 617 -2.24 -19.14 7.75
C MET A 617 -1.67 -20.45 8.29
N ALA A 618 -2.50 -21.30 8.90
CA ALA A 618 -2.03 -22.59 9.42
C ALA A 618 -1.53 -23.53 8.31
N TYR A 619 -2.17 -23.54 7.14
CA TYR A 619 -1.69 -24.27 5.97
C TYR A 619 -0.35 -23.72 5.45
N PHE A 620 -0.16 -22.40 5.44
CA PHE A 620 1.11 -21.77 5.10
C PHE A 620 2.23 -22.18 6.06
N HIS A 621 2.00 -22.11 7.38
CA HIS A 621 2.95 -22.59 8.40
C HIS A 621 3.30 -24.07 8.22
N LEU A 622 2.31 -24.93 7.95
CA LEU A 622 2.55 -26.36 7.69
C LEU A 622 3.35 -26.59 6.40
N LYS A 623 3.13 -25.78 5.37
CA LYS A 623 3.80 -25.87 4.06
C LYS A 623 5.26 -25.38 4.10
N GLU A 624 5.51 -24.24 4.73
CA GLU A 624 6.84 -23.60 4.75
C GLU A 624 7.73 -24.06 5.92
N HIS A 625 7.14 -24.43 7.07
CA HIS A 625 7.88 -24.75 8.30
C HIS A 625 7.60 -26.18 8.81
N GLY A 626 6.73 -26.94 8.15
CA GLY A 626 6.45 -28.35 8.47
C GLY A 626 5.65 -28.57 9.76
N PHE A 627 5.08 -27.52 10.36
CA PHE A 627 4.40 -27.57 11.66
C PHE A 627 2.92 -27.18 11.57
N ASP A 628 2.05 -27.97 12.21
CA ASP A 628 0.62 -27.65 12.34
C ASP A 628 0.37 -26.65 13.48
N SER A 629 0.30 -25.37 13.13
CA SER A 629 -0.04 -24.29 14.06
C SER A 629 -1.53 -24.18 14.37
N LEU A 630 -2.42 -24.83 13.59
CA LEU A 630 -3.87 -24.65 13.72
C LEU A 630 -4.42 -24.89 15.14
N PRO A 631 -3.97 -25.90 15.92
CA PRO A 631 -4.45 -26.10 17.28
C PRO A 631 -4.18 -24.91 18.21
N PHE A 632 -3.06 -24.21 18.00
CA PHE A 632 -2.64 -23.06 18.80
C PHE A 632 -3.38 -21.79 18.36
N LEU A 633 -3.44 -21.53 17.04
CA LEU A 633 -4.16 -20.38 16.49
C LEU A 633 -5.66 -20.46 16.84
N LYS A 634 -6.29 -21.63 16.67
CA LYS A 634 -7.67 -21.89 17.08
C LYS A 634 -7.88 -21.61 18.58
N LYS A 635 -6.96 -22.06 19.44
CA LYS A 635 -7.10 -21.89 20.89
C LYS A 635 -7.17 -20.41 21.28
N VAL A 636 -6.26 -19.56 20.78
CA VAL A 636 -6.25 -18.13 21.16
C VAL A 636 -7.49 -17.38 20.67
N TRP A 637 -8.00 -17.68 19.47
CA TRP A 637 -9.28 -17.11 18.99
C TRP A 637 -10.49 -17.54 19.83
N ILE A 638 -10.51 -18.79 20.29
CA ILE A 638 -11.54 -19.30 21.21
C ILE A 638 -11.47 -18.58 22.56
N ASP A 639 -10.27 -18.40 23.11
CA ASP A 639 -10.09 -17.77 24.41
C ASP A 639 -10.39 -16.25 24.34
N LEU A 640 -10.06 -15.58 23.23
CA LEU A 640 -10.50 -14.21 22.93
C LEU A 640 -12.03 -14.09 22.91
N CYS A 641 -12.73 -14.89 22.10
CA CYS A 641 -14.21 -14.86 22.03
C CYS A 641 -14.88 -15.12 23.39
N LYS A 642 -14.33 -16.02 24.22
CA LYS A 642 -14.83 -16.21 25.59
C LYS A 642 -14.65 -14.96 26.46
N SER A 643 -13.52 -14.27 26.34
CA SER A 643 -13.23 -13.06 27.13
C SER A 643 -14.15 -11.90 26.74
N TYR A 644 -14.42 -11.69 25.45
CA TYR A 644 -15.46 -10.76 25.00
C TYR A 644 -16.85 -11.15 25.51
N LEU A 645 -17.21 -12.45 25.47
CA LEU A 645 -18.49 -12.91 26.03
C LEU A 645 -18.60 -12.67 27.55
N ILE A 646 -17.49 -12.67 28.28
CA ILE A 646 -17.48 -12.34 29.72
C ILE A 646 -17.75 -10.85 29.92
N GLU A 647 -17.12 -9.96 29.15
CA GLU A 647 -17.34 -8.51 29.21
C GLU A 647 -18.77 -8.15 28.81
N ALA A 648 -19.29 -8.69 27.69
CA ALA A 648 -20.71 -8.57 27.35
C ALA A 648 -21.63 -9.04 28.50
N LYS A 649 -21.32 -10.18 29.15
CA LYS A 649 -22.10 -10.68 30.30
C LYS A 649 -22.01 -9.80 31.54
N TRP A 650 -20.92 -9.06 31.74
CA TRP A 650 -20.83 -8.04 32.78
C TRP A 650 -21.70 -6.84 32.44
N TYR A 651 -21.60 -6.32 31.21
CA TYR A 651 -22.40 -5.19 30.72
C TYR A 651 -23.90 -5.44 30.83
N TYR A 652 -24.41 -6.51 30.21
CA TYR A 652 -25.84 -6.87 30.24
C TYR A 652 -26.41 -7.13 31.66
N LYS A 653 -25.56 -7.42 32.65
CA LYS A 653 -25.95 -7.62 34.05
C LYS A 653 -25.74 -6.39 34.93
N GLY A 654 -25.08 -5.34 34.44
CA GLY A 654 -24.60 -4.22 35.25
C GLY A 654 -23.61 -4.66 36.34
N HIS A 655 -22.83 -5.72 36.10
CA HIS A 655 -21.81 -6.18 37.04
C HIS A 655 -20.68 -5.14 37.14
N LYS A 656 -20.26 -4.85 38.37
CA LYS A 656 -19.14 -3.94 38.63
C LYS A 656 -17.95 -4.74 39.13
N THR A 657 -16.94 -4.83 38.28
CA THR A 657 -15.70 -5.55 38.52
C THR A 657 -14.81 -4.87 39.55
N THR A 658 -14.00 -5.64 40.26
CA THR A 658 -12.76 -5.13 40.88
C THR A 658 -11.68 -4.95 39.82
N LEU A 659 -10.61 -4.21 40.11
CA LEU A 659 -9.49 -4.07 39.17
C LEU A 659 -8.88 -5.44 38.83
N GLU A 660 -8.72 -6.32 39.81
CA GLU A 660 -8.17 -7.66 39.63
C GLU A 660 -9.12 -8.57 38.82
N GLU A 661 -10.43 -8.54 39.08
CA GLU A 661 -11.42 -9.31 38.30
C GLU A 661 -11.43 -8.86 36.84
N TYR A 662 -11.41 -7.55 36.61
CA TYR A 662 -11.33 -6.96 35.27
C TYR A 662 -10.05 -7.38 34.55
N LEU A 663 -8.87 -7.10 35.11
CA LEU A 663 -7.58 -7.34 34.42
C LEU A 663 -7.33 -8.80 34.07
N ASN A 664 -7.83 -9.74 34.88
CA ASN A 664 -7.73 -11.18 34.59
C ASN A 664 -8.47 -11.59 33.30
N ASN A 665 -9.51 -10.86 32.89
CA ASN A 665 -10.18 -11.03 31.60
C ASN A 665 -9.61 -10.09 30.53
N ALA A 666 -9.36 -8.84 30.91
CA ALA A 666 -9.01 -7.75 30.01
C ALA A 666 -7.66 -7.92 29.31
N VAL A 667 -6.74 -8.68 29.94
CA VAL A 667 -5.46 -9.12 29.33
C VAL A 667 -5.64 -10.15 28.20
N ILE A 668 -6.81 -10.77 28.10
CA ILE A 668 -7.20 -11.66 27.00
C ILE A 668 -8.06 -10.90 25.98
N SER A 669 -9.03 -10.09 26.42
CA SER A 669 -9.96 -9.38 25.53
C SER A 669 -9.28 -8.35 24.63
N ILE A 670 -8.14 -7.78 25.07
CA ILE A 670 -7.32 -6.86 24.26
C ILE A 670 -6.69 -7.52 22.99
N GLY A 671 -6.89 -8.82 22.77
CA GLY A 671 -6.47 -9.50 21.53
C GLY A 671 -4.96 -9.75 21.39
N CYS A 672 -4.11 -9.14 22.21
CA CYS A 672 -2.66 -9.27 22.16
C CYS A 672 -2.16 -10.73 22.23
N ASN A 673 -2.85 -11.60 22.96
CA ASN A 673 -2.53 -13.04 23.00
C ASN A 673 -2.69 -13.72 21.63
N VAL A 674 -3.67 -13.28 20.83
CA VAL A 674 -3.84 -13.73 19.43
C VAL A 674 -2.68 -13.18 18.60
N ILE A 675 -2.44 -11.86 18.66
CA ILE A 675 -1.36 -11.19 17.91
C ILE A 675 0.00 -11.87 18.16
N LEU A 676 0.37 -12.12 19.42
CA LEU A 676 1.67 -12.69 19.77
C LEU A 676 1.78 -14.18 19.42
N VAL A 677 0.71 -14.97 19.56
CA VAL A 677 0.76 -16.40 19.16
C VAL A 677 0.81 -16.56 17.64
N HIS A 678 0.08 -15.74 16.87
CA HIS A 678 0.27 -15.68 15.41
C HIS A 678 1.70 -15.24 15.08
N SER A 679 2.17 -14.15 15.69
CA SER A 679 3.53 -13.62 15.48
C SER A 679 4.63 -14.65 15.72
N PHE A 680 4.48 -15.50 16.73
CA PHE A 680 5.44 -16.57 17.03
C PHE A 680 5.56 -17.56 15.87
N PHE A 681 4.45 -18.01 15.29
CA PHE A 681 4.47 -18.94 14.17
C PHE A 681 4.90 -18.29 12.86
N SER A 682 4.48 -17.05 12.58
CA SER A 682 4.89 -16.33 11.36
C SER A 682 6.37 -15.90 11.37
N LEU A 683 7.06 -15.99 12.52
CA LEU A 683 8.50 -15.69 12.67
C LEU A 683 9.39 -16.94 12.80
N GLN A 684 8.83 -18.13 13.10
CA GLN A 684 9.63 -19.33 13.37
C GLN A 684 9.85 -20.20 12.14
N GLN A 685 11.13 -20.55 11.89
CA GLN A 685 11.50 -21.58 10.92
C GLN A 685 11.54 -22.99 11.53
N THR A 686 11.69 -23.10 12.85
CA THR A 686 11.65 -24.37 13.63
C THR A 686 11.18 -24.11 15.07
N VAL A 687 10.36 -25.01 15.60
CA VAL A 687 9.96 -25.03 17.03
C VAL A 687 11.00 -25.85 17.82
N PRO A 688 11.53 -25.36 18.95
CA PRO A 688 12.40 -26.18 19.81
C PRO A 688 11.68 -27.40 20.39
N GLU A 689 12.30 -28.58 20.34
CA GLU A 689 11.75 -29.79 20.98
C GLU A 689 11.72 -29.66 22.53
N GLU A 690 12.52 -28.75 23.08
CA GLU A 690 12.72 -28.47 24.52
C GLU A 690 11.61 -27.58 25.10
N GLY A 691 10.36 -27.98 24.87
CA GLY A 691 9.18 -27.14 25.12
C GLY A 691 8.87 -26.76 26.58
N PHE A 692 9.68 -27.13 27.59
CA PHE A 692 9.40 -26.76 28.98
C PHE A 692 10.17 -25.53 29.47
N ASP A 693 11.40 -25.32 29.01
CA ASP A 693 12.27 -24.28 29.60
C ASP A 693 11.91 -22.87 29.08
N CYS A 694 11.54 -22.75 27.80
CA CYS A 694 11.16 -21.47 27.18
C CYS A 694 9.71 -21.04 27.45
N ILE A 695 8.80 -21.95 27.82
CA ILE A 695 7.37 -21.64 28.03
C ILE A 695 7.17 -20.59 29.14
N SER A 696 7.99 -20.62 30.20
CA SER A 696 7.88 -19.67 31.30
C SER A 696 8.12 -18.22 30.84
N GLN A 697 9.20 -18.00 30.08
CA GLN A 697 9.56 -16.72 29.47
C GLN A 697 8.52 -16.30 28.41
N PHE A 698 8.03 -17.25 27.59
CA PHE A 698 7.02 -16.99 26.56
C PHE A 698 5.72 -16.46 27.16
N LEU A 699 5.18 -17.16 28.17
CA LEU A 699 3.95 -16.76 28.86
C LEU A 699 4.12 -15.45 29.63
N SER A 700 5.30 -15.21 30.20
CA SER A 700 5.65 -13.96 30.88
C SER A 700 5.64 -12.77 29.90
N LEU A 701 6.37 -12.85 28.79
CA LEU A 701 6.40 -11.79 27.77
C LEU A 701 5.01 -11.53 27.18
N LEU A 702 4.26 -12.60 26.87
CA LEU A 702 2.88 -12.51 26.36
C LEU A 702 1.95 -11.82 27.36
N HIS A 703 2.03 -12.15 28.66
CA HIS A 703 1.23 -11.51 29.70
C HIS A 703 1.58 -10.03 29.88
N TRP A 704 2.85 -9.70 30.13
CA TRP A 704 3.25 -8.33 30.45
C TRP A 704 3.11 -7.36 29.27
N SER A 705 3.33 -7.82 28.04
CA SER A 705 3.06 -7.01 26.84
C SER A 705 1.56 -6.69 26.72
N SER A 706 0.70 -7.69 26.94
CA SER A 706 -0.75 -7.52 26.90
C SER A 706 -1.29 -6.64 28.04
N ILE A 707 -0.68 -6.69 29.22
CA ILE A 707 -0.99 -5.77 30.33
C ILE A 707 -0.68 -4.32 29.95
N ILE A 708 0.49 -4.04 29.36
CA ILE A 708 0.82 -2.66 28.95
C ILE A 708 -0.15 -2.17 27.87
N VAL A 709 -0.50 -3.02 26.89
CA VAL A 709 -1.45 -2.63 25.84
C VAL A 709 -2.83 -2.33 26.43
N ARG A 710 -3.37 -3.22 27.28
CA ARG A 710 -4.67 -3.00 27.96
C ARG A 710 -4.67 -1.75 28.83
N LEU A 711 -3.64 -1.54 29.65
CA LEU A 711 -3.60 -0.38 30.54
C LEU A 711 -3.39 0.96 29.80
N THR A 712 -2.75 0.95 28.63
CA THR A 712 -2.60 2.16 27.79
C THR A 712 -3.85 2.45 26.98
N ASP A 713 -4.49 1.41 26.41
CA ASP A 713 -5.83 1.45 25.80
C ASP A 713 -6.84 2.10 26.77
N ASP A 714 -7.04 1.51 27.95
CA ASP A 714 -7.97 2.02 28.97
C ASP A 714 -7.71 3.50 29.37
N ILE A 715 -6.44 3.95 29.40
CA ILE A 715 -6.10 5.36 29.67
C ILE A 715 -6.52 6.26 28.49
N GLY A 716 -6.32 5.82 27.25
CA GLY A 716 -6.64 6.58 26.04
C GLY A 716 -8.12 6.59 25.67
N THR A 717 -8.88 5.55 26.06
CA THR A 717 -10.26 5.33 25.59
C THR A 717 -11.32 5.58 26.67
N SER A 718 -11.13 5.13 27.92
CA SER A 718 -12.24 4.75 28.83
C SER A 718 -13.30 5.81 29.10
N ALA A 719 -12.96 7.11 29.02
CA ALA A 719 -13.94 8.19 29.13
C ALA A 719 -15.01 8.13 28.02
N ALA A 720 -14.61 7.94 26.76
CA ALA A 720 -15.51 7.82 25.63
C ALA A 720 -16.29 6.50 25.64
N GLU A 721 -15.71 5.44 26.21
CA GLU A 721 -16.32 4.10 26.28
C GLU A 721 -17.47 4.07 27.31
N LEU A 722 -17.30 4.76 28.43
CA LEU A 722 -18.37 4.90 29.42
C LEU A 722 -19.52 5.78 28.94
N GLU A 723 -19.27 6.78 28.10
CA GLU A 723 -20.33 7.60 27.50
C GLU A 723 -21.18 6.83 26.48
N ARG A 724 -20.58 5.90 25.72
CA ARG A 724 -21.30 5.05 24.74
C ARG A 724 -22.00 3.83 25.37
N GLY A 725 -21.62 3.45 26.59
CA GLY A 725 -22.26 2.39 27.38
C GLY A 725 -21.50 1.06 27.32
N ASP A 726 -20.51 0.91 28.20
CA ASP A 726 -19.55 -0.20 28.23
C ASP A 726 -19.32 -0.67 29.70
N VAL A 727 -18.55 -1.74 29.90
CA VAL A 727 -18.09 -2.20 31.22
C VAL A 727 -17.12 -1.21 31.87
N LEU A 728 -16.92 -1.33 33.19
CA LEU A 728 -15.88 -0.57 33.89
C LEU A 728 -14.49 -1.04 33.41
N LYS A 729 -13.74 -0.16 32.76
CA LYS A 729 -12.33 -0.40 32.43
C LYS A 729 -11.44 -0.28 33.69
N SER A 730 -10.12 -0.40 33.57
CA SER A 730 -9.21 -0.46 34.74
C SER A 730 -9.33 0.73 35.69
N ILE A 731 -9.33 1.97 35.16
CA ILE A 731 -9.46 3.21 35.96
C ILE A 731 -10.70 3.17 36.84
N GLN A 732 -11.87 2.89 36.26
CA GLN A 732 -13.13 2.97 36.98
C GLN A 732 -13.41 1.73 37.84
N SER A 733 -12.86 0.56 37.47
CA SER A 733 -12.80 -0.61 38.36
C SER A 733 -11.96 -0.33 39.62
N TYR A 734 -10.83 0.38 39.49
CA TYR A 734 -10.02 0.80 40.64
C TYR A 734 -10.72 1.84 41.51
N MET A 735 -11.32 2.88 40.90
CA MET A 735 -12.13 3.87 41.62
C MET A 735 -13.30 3.21 42.36
N HIS A 736 -13.97 2.24 41.73
CA HIS A 736 -15.07 1.51 42.36
C HIS A 736 -14.62 0.67 43.57
N GLN A 737 -13.49 -0.03 43.44
CA GLN A 737 -12.93 -0.89 44.48
C GLN A 737 -12.40 -0.10 45.69
N THR A 738 -11.82 1.08 45.47
CA THR A 738 -11.05 1.81 46.50
C THR A 738 -11.73 3.09 47.00
N GLY A 739 -12.64 3.68 46.21
CA GLY A 739 -13.16 5.02 46.45
C GLY A 739 -12.17 6.15 46.12
N ALA A 740 -11.09 5.86 45.41
CA ALA A 740 -10.12 6.85 44.94
C ALA A 740 -10.72 7.85 43.93
N SER A 741 -10.10 9.02 43.78
CA SER A 741 -10.41 9.94 42.69
C SER A 741 -9.84 9.42 41.36
N GLU A 742 -10.30 10.00 40.26
CA GLU A 742 -9.88 9.66 38.90
C GLU A 742 -8.37 9.95 38.70
N GLU A 743 -7.85 11.05 39.24
CA GLU A 743 -6.43 11.39 39.16
C GLU A 743 -5.54 10.35 39.88
N VAL A 744 -5.97 9.90 41.07
CA VAL A 744 -5.27 8.86 41.84
C VAL A 744 -5.36 7.50 41.12
N ALA A 745 -6.46 7.22 40.43
CA ALA A 745 -6.59 6.03 39.61
C ALA A 745 -5.64 6.08 38.39
N HIS A 746 -5.57 7.20 37.67
CA HIS A 746 -4.61 7.38 36.58
C HIS A 746 -3.14 7.24 37.04
N GLU A 747 -2.79 7.81 38.21
CA GLU A 747 -1.45 7.62 38.79
C GLU A 747 -1.17 6.15 39.12
N HIS A 748 -2.15 5.42 39.67
CA HIS A 748 -2.03 4.00 39.95
C HIS A 748 -1.86 3.14 38.68
N ILE A 749 -2.68 3.35 37.65
CA ILE A 749 -2.56 2.62 36.38
C ILE A 749 -1.22 2.95 35.68
N SER A 750 -0.78 4.21 35.72
CA SER A 750 0.55 4.62 35.20
C SER A 750 1.70 3.91 35.93
N HIS A 751 1.58 3.68 37.24
CA HIS A 751 2.56 2.91 38.00
C HIS A 751 2.54 1.42 37.62
N LEU A 752 1.37 0.81 37.38
CA LEU A 752 1.28 -0.57 36.90
C LEU A 752 1.93 -0.77 35.53
N ILE A 753 1.86 0.24 34.64
CA ILE A 753 2.59 0.22 33.35
C ILE A 753 4.11 0.23 33.56
N ASP A 754 4.63 1.04 34.49
CA ASP A 754 6.06 1.10 34.82
C ASP A 754 6.56 -0.22 35.44
N GLU A 755 5.76 -0.87 36.31
CA GLU A 755 6.08 -2.21 36.84
C GLU A 755 6.02 -3.30 35.78
N ALA A 756 5.04 -3.28 34.87
CA ALA A 756 4.96 -4.23 33.76
C ALA A 756 6.17 -4.09 32.81
N TRP A 757 6.65 -2.87 32.58
CA TRP A 757 7.89 -2.61 31.83
C TRP A 757 9.12 -3.24 32.50
N LYS A 758 9.24 -3.18 33.83
CA LYS A 758 10.33 -3.84 34.57
C LYS A 758 10.29 -5.36 34.43
N GLN A 759 9.10 -5.94 34.34
CA GLN A 759 8.94 -7.38 34.08
C GLN A 759 9.29 -7.74 32.64
N ILE A 760 8.90 -6.96 31.63
CA ILE A 760 9.39 -7.16 30.25
C ILE A 760 10.92 -7.09 30.21
N ASN A 761 11.50 -6.00 30.70
CA ASN A 761 12.96 -5.79 30.78
C ASN A 761 13.71 -7.00 31.36
N LYS A 762 13.23 -7.53 32.49
CA LYS A 762 13.77 -8.71 33.18
C LYS A 762 13.71 -10.00 32.35
N ASN A 763 12.74 -10.11 31.45
CA ASN A 763 12.58 -11.25 30.54
C ASN A 763 13.28 -11.04 29.18
N THR A 764 13.84 -9.86 28.90
CA THR A 764 14.52 -9.57 27.62
C THR A 764 16.02 -9.35 27.72
N PHE A 765 16.55 -8.86 28.84
CA PHE A 765 17.98 -8.53 28.98
C PHE A 765 18.86 -9.75 29.31
N THR A 766 18.71 -10.84 28.56
CA THR A 766 19.55 -12.04 28.68
C THR A 766 19.84 -12.65 27.30
N ASN A 767 21.11 -12.97 27.08
CA ASN A 767 21.57 -13.65 25.85
C ASN A 767 21.31 -15.16 25.86
N ASP A 768 20.94 -15.75 27.00
CA ASP A 768 20.66 -17.20 27.15
C ASP A 768 19.20 -17.56 26.81
N SER A 769 18.44 -16.65 26.18
CA SER A 769 17.04 -16.91 25.83
C SER A 769 16.89 -17.95 24.71
N LEU A 770 16.09 -18.97 24.98
CA LEU A 770 15.68 -19.99 23.99
C LEU A 770 14.56 -19.50 23.04
N LEU A 771 14.05 -18.27 23.22
CA LEU A 771 13.07 -17.67 22.32
C LEU A 771 13.77 -16.93 21.17
N PRO A 772 13.23 -16.96 19.93
CA PRO A 772 13.80 -16.21 18.83
C PRO A 772 13.84 -14.70 19.12
N GLN A 773 15.00 -14.07 18.92
CA GLN A 773 15.17 -12.63 19.14
C GLN A 773 14.14 -11.75 18.39
N PRO A 774 13.74 -12.04 17.13
CA PRO A 774 12.65 -11.32 16.48
C PRO A 774 11.32 -11.39 17.24
N PHE A 775 10.99 -12.53 17.87
CA PHE A 775 9.78 -12.67 18.68
C PHE A 775 9.86 -11.89 20.01
N ILE A 776 11.01 -11.88 20.66
CA ILE A 776 11.25 -11.06 21.86
C ILE A 776 11.09 -9.57 21.51
N LYS A 777 11.73 -9.12 20.42
CA LYS A 777 11.59 -7.76 19.87
C LYS A 777 10.14 -7.43 19.54
N THR A 778 9.39 -8.37 18.98
CA THR A 778 7.94 -8.25 18.70
C THR A 778 7.13 -7.98 19.98
N CYS A 779 7.38 -8.72 21.06
CA CYS A 779 6.70 -8.49 22.35
C CYS A 779 6.96 -7.08 22.91
N VAL A 780 8.24 -6.67 22.93
CA VAL A 780 8.63 -5.32 23.38
C VAL A 780 8.02 -4.24 22.49
N ASN A 781 8.05 -4.43 21.16
CA ASN A 781 7.52 -3.46 20.21
C ASN A 781 5.99 -3.38 20.25
N LEU A 782 5.27 -4.43 20.63
CA LEU A 782 3.82 -4.36 20.89
C LEU A 782 3.51 -3.39 22.05
N ALA A 783 4.26 -3.48 23.16
CA ALA A 783 4.15 -2.55 24.28
C ALA A 783 4.48 -1.10 23.86
N ARG A 784 5.56 -0.88 23.10
CA ARG A 784 5.91 0.44 22.52
C ARG A 784 4.82 0.99 21.60
N MET A 785 4.23 0.12 20.79
CA MET A 785 3.19 0.50 19.84
C MET A 785 1.91 0.94 20.55
N SER A 786 1.54 0.30 21.66
CA SER A 786 0.39 0.73 22.46
C SER A 786 0.56 2.12 23.06
N GLN A 787 1.76 2.44 23.59
CA GLN A 787 2.06 3.79 24.06
C GLN A 787 2.09 4.83 22.93
N CYS A 788 2.33 4.42 21.68
CA CYS A 788 2.14 5.28 20.52
C CYS A 788 0.64 5.48 20.22
N MET A 789 -0.15 4.41 20.08
CA MET A 789 -1.55 4.49 19.64
C MET A 789 -2.44 5.23 20.64
N TYR A 790 -2.20 5.08 21.94
CA TYR A 790 -3.07 5.62 22.99
C TYR A 790 -2.53 6.87 23.68
N GLN A 791 -1.46 7.46 23.15
CA GLN A 791 -0.74 8.56 23.78
C GLN A 791 -1.57 9.83 23.97
N HIS A 792 -2.46 10.11 23.01
CA HIS A 792 -3.22 11.36 22.89
C HIS A 792 -4.74 11.12 22.78
N GLY A 793 -5.20 9.93 23.18
CA GLY A 793 -6.58 9.45 23.02
C GLY A 793 -6.65 8.15 22.21
N ASP A 794 -7.82 7.81 21.69
CA ASP A 794 -8.04 6.60 20.89
C ASP A 794 -7.53 6.72 19.44
N GLY A 795 -6.24 6.44 19.22
CA GLY A 795 -5.64 6.41 17.89
C GLY A 795 -6.01 5.20 17.02
N HIS A 796 -6.80 4.25 17.53
CA HIS A 796 -7.17 3.03 16.80
C HIS A 796 -8.58 3.11 16.17
N ALA A 797 -9.57 3.61 16.92
CA ALA A 797 -10.94 3.78 16.43
C ALA A 797 -11.22 5.19 15.88
N VAL A 798 -10.53 6.23 16.38
CA VAL A 798 -10.75 7.61 15.93
C VAL A 798 -9.70 8.03 14.90
N ILE A 799 -10.17 8.50 13.74
CA ILE A 799 -9.31 9.16 12.74
C ILE A 799 -9.02 10.59 13.22
N ASP A 800 -8.17 10.68 14.23
CA ASP A 800 -7.69 11.95 14.78
C ASP A 800 -6.55 12.53 13.93
N LEU A 801 -6.16 13.78 14.21
CA LEU A 801 -5.11 14.46 13.44
C LEU A 801 -3.74 13.81 13.66
N GLU A 802 -3.44 13.34 14.87
CA GLU A 802 -2.11 12.87 15.24
C GLU A 802 -1.83 11.47 14.66
N SER A 803 -2.75 10.51 14.81
CA SER A 803 -2.63 9.19 14.18
C SER A 803 -2.63 9.27 12.65
N THR A 804 -3.41 10.19 12.08
CA THR A 804 -3.39 10.49 10.64
C THR A 804 -2.02 11.02 10.18
N ASN A 805 -1.41 11.93 10.95
CA ASN A 805 -0.09 12.48 10.63
C ASN A 805 1.02 11.42 10.78
N ARG A 806 0.96 10.58 11.82
CA ARG A 806 1.87 9.44 11.99
C ARG A 806 1.80 8.49 10.80
N ALA A 807 0.60 8.04 10.44
CA ALA A 807 0.38 7.20 9.26
C ALA A 807 0.92 7.85 7.97
N LYS A 808 0.64 9.14 7.72
CA LYS A 808 1.18 9.87 6.56
C LYS A 808 2.71 9.92 6.55
N SER A 809 3.33 10.26 7.68
CA SER A 809 4.79 10.39 7.80
C SER A 809 5.53 9.07 7.59
N LEU A 810 4.89 7.94 7.91
CA LEU A 810 5.46 6.60 7.71
C LEU A 810 5.16 6.02 6.32
N LEU A 811 3.96 6.24 5.77
CA LEU A 811 3.48 5.55 4.57
C LEU A 811 3.46 6.37 3.30
N PHE A 812 3.25 7.68 3.36
CA PHE A 812 2.91 8.49 2.17
C PHE A 812 3.85 9.67 1.93
N GLU A 813 4.56 10.14 2.96
CA GLU A 813 5.51 11.25 2.87
C GLU A 813 6.95 10.74 2.86
N PRO A 814 7.61 10.64 1.69
CA PRO A 814 9.02 10.25 1.61
C PRO A 814 9.93 11.39 2.08
N ILE A 815 11.06 11.03 2.69
CA ILE A 815 12.07 11.98 3.13
C ILE A 815 12.85 12.49 1.92
N GLN A 816 13.08 13.80 1.82
CA GLN A 816 13.81 14.38 0.69
C GLN A 816 15.28 13.95 0.70
N VAL A 817 15.69 13.25 -0.36
CA VAL A 817 17.08 12.86 -0.64
C VAL A 817 17.68 13.85 -1.63
N LEU A 818 18.67 14.62 -1.19
CA LEU A 818 19.48 15.45 -2.07
C LEU A 818 20.52 14.58 -2.78
N MET A 819 20.17 14.05 -3.96
CA MET A 819 21.17 13.51 -4.86
C MET A 819 22.02 14.66 -5.40
N ASN A 820 23.22 14.83 -4.85
CA ASN A 820 24.26 15.63 -5.49
C ASN A 820 24.64 14.95 -6.81
N ALA A 821 24.38 15.66 -7.92
CA ALA A 821 24.55 15.18 -9.29
C ALA A 821 26.03 15.12 -9.74
#